data_AF-A0A3D1K195-F1
#
_entry.id   AF-A0A3D1K195-F1
#
_cell.length_a   1.000
_cell.length_b   1.000
_cell.length_c   1.000
_cell.angle_alpha   90.00
_cell.angle_beta   90.00
_cell.angle_gamma   90.00
#
_symmetry.space_group_name_H-M   'P 1'
#
loop_
_entity.id
_entity.type
_entity.pdbx_description
1 polymer ?
#
loop_
_entity_poly.entity_id
_entity_poly.type
_entity_poly.pdbx_seq_one_letter_code
_entity_poly.pdbx_strand_id
1 'polypeptide(L)'
;MIKPGEDCTPVTAVPDTYYHFTGWTGDVTSNENPLTVSKVTHDMTITANFTHNQGTIILNQVGNGSVDGGGIFDTNTLQNITATDSGNSHFVNWTLSGQGIIAEPNSPNTTLILTGLNDCSATATANFFDLTTNNTLAKAVPLANLNGLAGESHVYRINVPDSLQKYLMVTLKGFTGDCDLYARYDKIPSTFTYDYKSTNPAGQGESITILNPLAGDWYIMIHAYAGYTGATLEFNFGADGLATPTGFAVSNQIDRVRLRWNDVPDATAYEIWRSKTDSILLAEKKSEVADMPGSRITYEDVFEPGNYHYYYWVKAKNGSMESDFAGPLPGNNLGTTSIALNNGTAVLASGDEDSIVTYSIYIPDALQSLLDIKVSGGTGDCDIDVVDPAGKTVKRILGGGSDGLAQFANPERGTWLIHLYGSSNYTGVSVLAKYSKQTAMPAVPAGVNASDGLFADRIVVRWTAVAGATSYVVARNALNSKTGVTELGEVTDIVFEDKSAAVTGDTPGKLFYYFVKAKNTFDYGNYGTGNSGYISKKPVIPAVPVVSNGTYFDHINIKWTKVKGATMYEVWRSNTTNSADAKLLVKTSQLFYDNMSDYTNGGTVATLNRGNTYYYFIKAGNGNGWSDFSRSDYGKVSVKGPATVTATKGVYWDNIAISWSAVPGATSYDIYCDDSFTGNTEGRIFPYAPIDNFHHKYQVKAKYLNLYESDFSPSATGQALATGKTCFFPSISLNSGKASDLQDDGAGNSKYFSVDVPVGMTRLVATIDGSPILKNDCDLFAKFATCPTKASYGVKGVESGIVETITVSNPAAGTWYFLLYGTTAYSGVTLKVTCYSVADIVLTQVPANDLAVPFTAKFAGKVLDESGINGIPNIVLKARNPITGAVSVLTKTDAKGVFKYSTAVNSEGEHTFDFFFNDMPDTAKGTASHTVATRKGCLEANGFFDMSAYIPAEPVVVPLHADVMGLQDFLDTRNAWDEDPINGTYETIWVESTLVKAKDDTQLADKLDEGLYMFFYGVEGAGVGNDTTTTSALSAVPFVLHVEETRKGGVLAKLKLLELVDESQETDIMAGRIGIVAVVSLSSPNDAAVPANISLTAGEQLELLSKLAGNSDDVSPLGNMKYSDVPSKLLTVILSNGRKLNVVGAGFVK
;
A
#
# COMPACT_ATOMS: atom_id res chain seq x y z
N MET A 1 -71.75 52.36 39.28
CA MET A 1 -72.79 52.30 40.33
C MET A 1 -73.82 51.28 39.90
N ILE A 2 -74.07 50.29 40.75
CA ILE A 2 -74.97 49.16 40.48
C ILE A 2 -76.27 49.40 41.26
N LYS A 3 -77.42 49.06 40.70
CA LYS A 3 -78.69 49.23 41.42
C LYS A 3 -78.75 48.21 42.58
N PRO A 4 -79.26 48.59 43.76
CA PRO A 4 -79.37 47.68 44.89
C PRO A 4 -80.09 46.37 44.52
N GLY A 5 -79.40 45.24 44.67
CA GLY A 5 -79.89 43.89 44.37
C GLY A 5 -79.48 43.31 43.02
N GLU A 6 -78.78 44.06 42.16
CA GLU A 6 -78.22 43.57 40.88
C GLU A 6 -76.77 43.07 41.02
N ASP A 7 -76.29 42.31 40.03
CA ASP A 7 -74.92 41.78 39.96
C ASP A 7 -73.97 42.81 39.31
N CYS A 8 -72.70 42.79 39.71
CA CYS A 8 -71.63 43.59 39.10
C CYS A 8 -71.33 43.15 37.65
N THR A 9 -70.69 44.02 36.88
CA THR A 9 -69.92 43.57 35.71
C THR A 9 -68.70 42.76 36.18
N PRO A 10 -68.29 41.69 35.47
CA PRO A 10 -67.13 40.90 35.88
C PRO A 10 -65.87 41.76 36.00
N VAL A 11 -65.14 41.61 37.11
CA VAL A 11 -63.86 42.28 37.35
C VAL A 11 -62.75 41.25 37.23
N THR A 12 -61.81 41.50 36.32
CA THR A 12 -60.65 40.63 36.12
C THR A 12 -59.44 41.16 36.89
N ALA A 13 -58.87 40.33 37.75
CA ALA A 13 -57.57 40.57 38.34
C ALA A 13 -56.48 40.21 37.32
N VAL A 14 -55.69 41.19 36.88
CA VAL A 14 -54.57 40.98 35.95
C VAL A 14 -53.28 41.12 36.75
N PRO A 15 -52.54 40.03 36.99
CA PRO A 15 -51.26 40.11 37.69
C PRO A 15 -50.20 40.80 36.84
N ASP A 16 -49.31 41.53 37.50
CA ASP A 16 -48.07 42.02 36.89
C ASP A 16 -47.13 40.85 36.56
N THR A 17 -46.15 41.10 35.69
CA THR A 17 -45.14 40.10 35.32
C THR A 17 -44.49 39.49 36.57
N TYR A 18 -44.41 38.15 36.61
CA TYR A 18 -43.92 37.33 37.73
C TYR A 18 -44.83 37.24 38.97
N TYR A 19 -46.06 37.73 38.91
CA TYR A 19 -47.08 37.51 39.94
C TYR A 19 -48.20 36.62 39.42
N HIS A 20 -48.95 36.00 40.33
CA HIS A 20 -50.21 35.35 40.03
C HIS A 20 -51.30 35.78 41.01
N PHE A 21 -52.54 35.75 40.52
CA PHE A 21 -53.71 36.04 41.33
C PHE A 21 -53.99 34.87 42.29
N THR A 22 -54.20 35.16 43.58
CA THR A 22 -54.43 34.15 44.62
C THR A 22 -55.85 34.12 45.15
N GLY A 23 -56.64 35.17 44.90
CA GLY A 23 -58.02 35.26 45.37
C GLY A 23 -58.44 36.69 45.69
N TRP A 24 -59.75 36.88 45.73
CA TRP A 24 -60.40 38.09 46.23
C TRP A 24 -60.65 37.98 47.73
N THR A 25 -60.47 39.07 48.47
CA THR A 25 -60.83 39.19 49.89
C THR A 25 -61.59 40.49 50.16
N GLY A 26 -62.13 40.64 51.38
CA GLY A 26 -62.97 41.79 51.78
C GLY A 26 -64.40 41.32 51.98
N ASP A 27 -65.37 42.08 51.47
CA ASP A 27 -66.79 41.73 51.58
C ASP A 27 -67.18 40.50 50.74
N VAL A 28 -66.32 40.09 49.80
CA VAL A 28 -66.43 38.81 49.06
C VAL A 28 -65.09 38.09 49.10
N THR A 29 -65.11 36.81 49.43
CA THR A 29 -63.94 35.92 49.34
C THR A 29 -64.18 34.88 48.25
N SER A 30 -63.33 34.86 47.22
CA SER A 30 -63.49 33.96 46.06
C SER A 30 -62.17 33.79 45.31
N ASN A 31 -61.95 32.62 44.71
CA ASN A 31 -60.80 32.36 43.83
C ASN A 31 -61.16 32.53 42.34
N GLU A 32 -62.41 32.87 42.02
CA GLU A 32 -62.87 33.09 40.66
C GLU A 32 -62.25 34.36 40.05
N ASN A 33 -61.74 34.24 38.82
CA ASN A 33 -61.19 35.36 38.08
C ASN A 33 -61.48 35.19 36.57
N PRO A 34 -62.35 36.01 35.95
CA PRO A 34 -62.98 37.22 36.51
C PRO A 34 -64.04 36.94 37.59
N LEU A 35 -64.16 37.85 38.55
CA LEU A 35 -65.18 37.79 39.61
C LEU A 35 -66.41 38.64 39.26
N THR A 36 -67.58 38.03 39.34
CA THR A 36 -68.87 38.74 39.35
C THR A 36 -69.46 38.70 40.75
N VAL A 37 -69.51 39.85 41.44
CA VAL A 37 -70.20 39.96 42.73
C VAL A 37 -71.70 40.06 42.49
N SER A 38 -72.48 39.15 43.06
CA SER A 38 -73.93 39.10 42.85
C SER A 38 -74.71 39.80 43.97
N LYS A 39 -75.87 40.37 43.61
CA LYS A 39 -76.85 40.99 44.52
C LYS A 39 -76.26 42.04 45.48
N VAL A 40 -75.56 43.03 44.94
CA VAL A 40 -74.95 44.11 45.73
C VAL A 40 -76.03 45.01 46.31
N THR A 41 -76.19 45.07 47.64
CA THR A 41 -77.26 45.84 48.31
C THR A 41 -76.77 47.05 49.12
N HIS A 42 -75.46 47.18 49.29
CA HIS A 42 -74.77 48.33 49.87
C HIS A 42 -73.36 48.45 49.25
N ASP A 43 -72.61 49.50 49.58
CA ASP A 43 -71.22 49.64 49.13
C ASP A 43 -70.35 48.50 49.67
N MET A 44 -69.62 47.83 48.78
CA MET A 44 -68.76 46.69 49.11
C MET A 44 -67.31 46.97 48.70
N THR A 45 -66.36 46.54 49.52
CA THR A 45 -64.92 46.58 49.26
C THR A 45 -64.42 45.17 48.99
N ILE A 46 -63.91 44.96 47.78
CA ILE A 46 -63.21 43.73 47.39
C ILE A 46 -61.77 44.08 47.02
N THR A 47 -60.84 43.19 47.34
CA THR A 47 -59.40 43.37 47.10
C THR A 47 -58.87 42.14 46.36
N ALA A 48 -58.25 42.35 45.20
CA ALA A 48 -57.51 41.29 44.52
C ALA A 48 -56.17 41.08 45.21
N ASN A 49 -55.87 39.85 45.59
CA ASN A 49 -54.58 39.50 46.18
C ASN A 49 -53.71 38.84 45.11
N PHE A 50 -52.44 39.23 45.10
CA PHE A 50 -51.43 38.70 44.19
C PHE A 50 -50.22 38.28 45.01
N THR A 51 -49.61 37.17 44.62
CA THR A 51 -48.35 36.70 45.19
C THR A 51 -47.34 36.53 44.08
N HIS A 52 -46.07 36.67 44.43
CA HIS A 52 -44.99 36.39 43.49
C HIS A 52 -45.08 34.92 43.06
N ASN A 53 -44.80 34.65 41.79
CA ASN A 53 -44.65 33.30 41.29
C ASN A 53 -43.49 32.65 42.02
N GLN A 54 -43.73 31.47 42.56
CA GLN A 54 -42.72 30.68 43.24
C GLN A 54 -42.41 29.44 42.44
N GLY A 55 -41.18 28.95 42.55
CA GLY A 55 -40.77 27.68 41.98
C GLY A 55 -39.78 26.97 42.88
N THR A 56 -39.54 25.70 42.60
CA THR A 56 -38.69 24.83 43.42
C THR A 56 -37.33 24.63 42.76
N ILE A 57 -36.26 24.96 43.50
CA ILE A 57 -34.90 24.54 43.18
C ILE A 57 -34.62 23.22 43.91
N ILE A 58 -34.43 22.16 43.13
CA ILE A 58 -34.04 20.84 43.62
C ILE A 58 -32.54 20.72 43.44
N LEU A 59 -31.82 20.42 44.52
CA LEU A 59 -30.39 20.13 44.45
C LEU A 59 -30.14 18.63 44.54
N ASN A 60 -29.42 18.10 43.56
CA ASN A 60 -28.92 16.75 43.56
C ASN A 60 -27.40 16.76 43.61
N GLN A 61 -26.82 15.61 43.96
CA GLN A 61 -25.40 15.39 43.85
C GLN A 61 -25.11 14.04 43.20
N VAL A 62 -24.06 14.01 42.40
CA VAL A 62 -23.46 12.78 41.86
C VAL A 62 -22.04 12.70 42.39
N GLY A 63 -21.69 11.58 43.04
CA GLY A 63 -20.43 11.43 43.75
C GLY A 63 -20.51 11.82 45.23
N ASN A 64 -19.35 11.81 45.88
CA ASN A 64 -19.23 12.14 47.30
C ASN A 64 -19.11 13.67 47.45
N GLY A 65 -19.94 14.32 48.25
CA GLY A 65 -20.01 15.78 48.37
C GLY A 65 -21.26 16.19 49.12
N SER A 66 -21.50 17.49 49.25
CA SER A 66 -22.77 18.02 49.75
C SER A 66 -23.20 19.25 48.97
N VAL A 67 -24.51 19.42 48.82
CA VAL A 67 -25.12 20.58 48.15
C VAL A 67 -26.04 21.33 49.10
N ASP A 68 -26.07 22.66 48.99
CA ASP A 68 -26.91 23.55 49.80
C ASP A 68 -27.44 24.73 48.96
N GLY A 69 -28.57 25.32 49.36
CA GLY A 69 -29.25 26.41 48.66
C GLY A 69 -30.49 26.01 47.86
N GLY A 70 -31.01 24.79 48.03
CA GLY A 70 -32.27 24.34 47.44
C GLY A 70 -33.50 24.81 48.24
N GLY A 71 -34.66 24.85 47.61
CA GLY A 71 -35.89 25.33 48.26
C GLY A 71 -36.92 25.92 47.31
N ILE A 72 -37.97 26.51 47.90
CA ILE A 72 -38.99 27.27 47.17
C ILE A 72 -38.61 28.74 47.19
N PHE A 73 -38.50 29.35 46.02
CA PHE A 73 -38.08 30.73 45.86
C PHE A 73 -38.94 31.47 44.85
N ASP A 74 -38.98 32.79 44.98
CA ASP A 74 -39.61 33.67 44.00
C ASP A 74 -38.87 33.56 42.65
N THR A 75 -39.61 33.30 41.57
CA THR A 75 -39.04 33.21 40.22
C THR A 75 -38.34 34.51 39.82
N ASN A 76 -37.40 34.46 38.87
CA ASN A 76 -36.66 35.64 38.40
C ASN A 76 -35.84 36.39 39.50
N THR A 77 -35.51 35.70 40.61
CA THR A 77 -34.57 36.19 41.63
C THR A 77 -33.32 35.29 41.65
N LEU A 78 -32.16 35.88 41.98
CA LEU A 78 -30.90 35.14 42.10
C LEU A 78 -30.86 34.37 43.42
N GLN A 79 -30.64 33.05 43.33
CA GLN A 79 -30.50 32.18 44.49
C GLN A 79 -29.10 31.58 44.54
N ASN A 80 -28.42 31.72 45.68
CA ASN A 80 -27.10 31.13 45.88
C ASN A 80 -27.24 29.61 46.07
N ILE A 81 -26.50 28.85 45.29
CA ILE A 81 -26.34 27.41 45.46
C ILE A 81 -24.86 27.10 45.67
N THR A 82 -24.59 26.17 46.57
CA THR A 82 -23.23 25.82 46.96
C THR A 82 -23.03 24.31 46.95
N ALA A 83 -21.85 23.90 46.50
CA ALA A 83 -21.36 22.54 46.50
C ALA A 83 -20.09 22.50 47.34
N THR A 84 -20.02 21.56 48.26
CA THR A 84 -18.89 21.37 49.16
C THR A 84 -18.34 19.96 48.99
N ASP A 85 -17.03 19.86 48.84
CA ASP A 85 -16.32 18.60 48.74
C ASP A 85 -16.46 17.78 50.03
N SER A 86 -16.44 16.44 49.93
CA SER A 86 -16.53 15.54 51.08
C SER A 86 -15.55 14.38 50.94
N GLY A 87 -14.58 14.31 51.85
CA GLY A 87 -13.55 13.27 51.83
C GLY A 87 -12.59 13.47 50.65
N ASN A 88 -12.41 12.43 49.84
CA ASN A 88 -11.51 12.42 48.67
C ASN A 88 -12.26 12.79 47.38
N SER A 89 -13.19 13.72 47.42
CA SER A 89 -13.92 14.16 46.23
C SER A 89 -13.64 15.62 45.91
N HIS A 90 -13.88 16.01 44.67
CA HIS A 90 -13.72 17.39 44.22
C HIS A 90 -14.85 17.78 43.26
N PHE A 91 -15.48 18.91 43.52
CA PHE A 91 -16.52 19.49 42.68
C PHE A 91 -16.00 19.76 41.26
N VAL A 92 -16.76 19.33 40.25
CA VAL A 92 -16.41 19.51 38.83
C VAL A 92 -17.26 20.61 38.23
N ASN A 93 -18.58 20.44 38.25
CA ASN A 93 -19.54 21.40 37.71
C ASN A 93 -20.97 21.14 38.22
N TRP A 94 -21.84 22.10 37.98
CA TRP A 94 -23.29 21.98 38.07
C TRP A 94 -23.87 21.65 36.69
N THR A 95 -24.73 20.64 36.64
CA THR A 95 -25.62 20.40 35.48
C THR A 95 -27.05 20.77 35.85
N LEU A 96 -27.83 21.23 34.85
CA LEU A 96 -29.17 21.75 35.07
C LEU A 96 -30.19 21.04 34.18
N SER A 97 -31.35 20.71 34.77
CA SER A 97 -32.55 20.30 34.04
C SER A 97 -33.76 21.06 34.57
N GLY A 98 -34.75 21.32 33.72
CA GLY A 98 -35.94 22.11 34.10
C GLY A 98 -35.80 23.60 33.80
N GLN A 99 -36.61 24.42 34.47
CA GLN A 99 -36.85 25.83 34.13
C GLN A 99 -35.97 26.79 34.95
N GLY A 100 -34.66 26.81 34.70
CA GLY A 100 -33.75 27.76 35.33
C GLY A 100 -32.47 28.04 34.53
N ILE A 101 -31.61 28.91 35.07
CA ILE A 101 -30.30 29.26 34.52
C ILE A 101 -29.28 29.33 35.65
N ILE A 102 -28.10 28.71 35.49
CA ILE A 102 -26.96 28.81 36.41
C ILE A 102 -25.94 29.79 35.80
N ALA A 103 -25.45 30.75 36.60
CA ALA A 103 -24.54 31.78 36.13
C ALA A 103 -23.12 31.24 35.85
N GLU A 104 -22.54 30.53 36.80
CA GLU A 104 -21.19 29.96 36.70
C GLU A 104 -21.23 28.46 37.04
N PRO A 105 -21.54 27.59 36.08
CA PRO A 105 -21.75 26.16 36.35
C PRO A 105 -20.47 25.45 36.83
N ASN A 106 -19.28 25.95 36.51
CA ASN A 106 -18.01 25.37 36.98
C ASN A 106 -17.52 25.94 38.33
N SER A 107 -18.30 26.83 38.97
CA SER A 107 -17.98 27.32 40.31
C SER A 107 -18.77 26.54 41.37
N PRO A 108 -18.11 26.01 42.43
CA PRO A 108 -18.82 25.35 43.53
C PRO A 108 -19.74 26.31 44.27
N ASN A 109 -19.51 27.62 44.19
CA ASN A 109 -20.38 28.66 44.73
C ASN A 109 -20.89 29.53 43.58
N THR A 110 -22.17 29.39 43.25
CA THR A 110 -22.77 30.03 42.08
C THR A 110 -24.21 30.46 42.37
N THR A 111 -24.86 31.06 41.38
CA THR A 111 -26.25 31.51 41.47
C THR A 111 -27.14 30.83 40.44
N LEU A 112 -28.37 30.51 40.82
CA LEU A 112 -29.43 29.99 39.96
C LEU A 112 -30.62 30.97 39.92
N ILE A 113 -31.20 31.18 38.73
CA ILE A 113 -32.47 31.90 38.54
C ILE A 113 -33.51 30.95 37.98
N LEU A 114 -34.70 30.88 38.58
CA LEU A 114 -35.87 30.18 38.03
C LEU A 114 -36.55 31.03 36.95
N THR A 115 -36.77 30.46 35.77
CA THR A 115 -37.32 31.19 34.60
C THR A 115 -38.76 30.83 34.25
N GLY A 116 -39.35 29.84 34.94
CA GLY A 116 -40.73 29.40 34.71
C GLY A 116 -41.79 30.27 35.39
N LEU A 117 -43.06 29.92 35.19
CA LEU A 117 -44.21 30.52 35.89
C LEU A 117 -44.38 29.90 37.30
N ASN A 118 -45.48 30.20 37.99
CA ASN A 118 -45.77 29.62 39.30
C ASN A 118 -45.73 28.09 39.26
N ASP A 119 -45.20 27.48 40.32
CA ASP A 119 -44.97 26.04 40.50
C ASP A 119 -43.97 25.43 39.50
N CYS A 120 -43.11 26.25 38.87
CA CYS A 120 -42.01 25.72 38.07
C CYS A 120 -40.96 25.01 38.93
N SER A 121 -40.16 24.15 38.30
CA SER A 121 -39.05 23.48 38.97
C SER A 121 -37.79 23.46 38.10
N ALA A 122 -36.65 23.53 38.77
CA ALA A 122 -35.34 23.30 38.18
C ALA A 122 -34.52 22.41 39.10
N THR A 123 -33.85 21.42 38.52
CA THR A 123 -32.97 20.50 39.24
C THR A 123 -31.53 20.79 38.86
N ALA A 124 -30.77 21.35 39.80
CA ALA A 124 -29.33 21.55 39.66
C ALA A 124 -28.59 20.39 40.34
N THR A 125 -27.74 19.71 39.59
CA THR A 125 -26.97 18.55 40.07
C THR A 125 -25.50 18.92 40.16
N ALA A 126 -24.92 18.88 41.37
CA ALA A 126 -23.49 19.03 41.54
C ALA A 126 -22.79 17.71 41.23
N ASN A 127 -21.86 17.72 40.29
CA ASN A 127 -21.06 16.56 39.93
C ASN A 127 -19.73 16.64 40.67
N PHE A 128 -19.49 15.68 41.55
CA PHE A 128 -18.24 15.52 42.28
C PHE A 128 -17.44 14.37 41.69
N PHE A 129 -16.17 14.63 41.41
CA PHE A 129 -15.20 13.62 41.03
C PHE A 129 -14.67 12.92 42.28
N ASP A 130 -14.83 11.60 42.36
CA ASP A 130 -14.22 10.80 43.42
C ASP A 130 -12.77 10.45 43.05
N LEU A 131 -11.81 10.94 43.84
CA LEU A 131 -10.37 10.72 43.64
C LEU A 131 -9.94 9.26 43.90
N THR A 132 -10.85 8.39 44.36
CA THR A 132 -10.59 6.98 44.70
C THR A 132 -11.14 5.95 43.72
N THR A 133 -12.06 6.30 42.80
CA THR A 133 -12.67 5.35 41.85
C THR A 133 -12.27 5.59 40.38
N ASN A 134 -11.54 4.63 39.81
CA ASN A 134 -11.38 4.23 38.39
C ASN A 134 -11.74 5.18 37.22
N ASN A 135 -11.23 6.42 37.23
CA ASN A 135 -11.00 7.21 35.99
C ASN A 135 -9.50 7.48 35.77
N THR A 136 -8.67 6.50 36.13
CA THR A 136 -7.25 6.51 35.81
C THR A 136 -7.10 6.03 34.38
N LEU A 137 -6.67 6.92 33.47
CA LEU A 137 -6.39 6.52 32.11
C LEU A 137 -5.18 5.56 32.13
N ALA A 138 -5.28 4.42 31.43
CA ALA A 138 -4.18 3.48 31.29
C ALA A 138 -3.31 3.87 30.09
N LYS A 139 -1.97 3.81 30.25
CA LYS A 139 -1.00 4.29 29.26
C LYS A 139 -1.32 3.75 27.86
N ALA A 140 -1.39 4.66 26.87
CA ALA A 140 -1.59 4.36 25.46
C ALA A 140 -2.86 3.57 25.10
N VAL A 141 -3.90 3.59 25.96
CA VAL A 141 -5.24 3.08 25.63
C VAL A 141 -6.16 4.27 25.33
N PRO A 142 -6.63 4.43 24.08
CA PRO A 142 -7.55 5.52 23.72
C PRO A 142 -8.91 5.38 24.41
N LEU A 143 -9.41 6.48 24.97
CA LEU A 143 -10.77 6.59 25.48
C LEU A 143 -11.64 7.28 24.42
N ALA A 144 -12.39 6.49 23.65
CA ALA A 144 -13.18 6.94 22.50
C ALA A 144 -14.66 7.21 22.84
N ASN A 145 -15.38 7.81 21.88
CA ASN A 145 -16.82 8.11 21.93
C ASN A 145 -17.25 9.07 23.04
N LEU A 146 -16.37 9.99 23.43
CA LEU A 146 -16.66 11.03 24.42
C LEU A 146 -17.54 12.12 23.81
N ASN A 147 -18.52 12.59 24.58
CA ASN A 147 -19.43 13.65 24.19
C ASN A 147 -19.63 14.59 25.39
N GLY A 148 -19.96 15.85 25.12
CA GLY A 148 -20.29 16.85 26.15
C GLY A 148 -21.16 17.96 25.58
N LEU A 149 -22.07 18.50 26.40
CA LEU A 149 -22.89 19.66 26.05
C LEU A 149 -22.13 20.97 26.27
N ALA A 150 -22.55 22.05 25.62
CA ALA A 150 -21.93 23.36 25.79
C ALA A 150 -21.92 23.79 27.28
N GLY A 151 -20.74 24.13 27.79
CA GLY A 151 -20.49 24.50 29.18
C GLY A 151 -20.10 23.32 30.10
N GLU A 152 -20.21 22.06 29.64
CA GLU A 152 -19.84 20.89 30.45
C GLU A 152 -18.33 20.69 30.53
N SER A 153 -17.88 20.11 31.65
CA SER A 153 -16.48 19.76 31.89
C SER A 153 -16.36 18.31 32.35
N HIS A 154 -15.42 17.56 31.76
CA HIS A 154 -15.11 16.18 32.15
C HIS A 154 -13.65 16.09 32.61
N VAL A 155 -13.40 15.44 33.76
CA VAL A 155 -12.06 15.34 34.35
C VAL A 155 -11.58 13.89 34.40
N TYR A 156 -10.30 13.69 34.06
CA TYR A 156 -9.59 12.43 34.05
C TYR A 156 -8.30 12.53 34.84
N ARG A 157 -7.82 11.40 35.39
CA ARG A 157 -6.55 11.34 36.14
C ARG A 157 -5.52 10.49 35.40
N ILE A 158 -4.29 10.98 35.35
CA ILE A 158 -3.12 10.28 34.85
C ILE A 158 -2.09 10.21 35.98
N ASN A 159 -1.68 9.00 36.40
CA ASN A 159 -0.60 8.85 37.37
C ASN A 159 0.75 8.74 36.63
N VAL A 160 1.63 9.72 36.84
CA VAL A 160 2.98 9.75 36.27
C VAL A 160 3.97 9.12 37.27
N PRO A 161 4.75 8.09 36.88
CA PRO A 161 5.61 7.35 37.81
C PRO A 161 6.91 8.10 38.22
N ASP A 162 7.47 7.70 39.36
CA ASP A 162 8.37 8.48 40.22
C ASP A 162 9.74 8.97 39.69
N SER A 163 10.27 8.61 38.52
CA SER A 163 11.60 9.16 38.10
C SER A 163 12.16 8.83 36.69
N LEU A 164 11.35 8.50 35.69
CA LEU A 164 11.88 8.22 34.34
C LEU A 164 10.96 8.74 33.22
N GLN A 165 10.32 9.90 33.36
CA GLN A 165 9.47 10.44 32.28
C GLN A 165 10.02 11.79 31.82
N LYS A 166 10.45 11.88 30.56
CA LYS A 166 10.89 13.13 29.93
C LYS A 166 9.72 13.92 29.34
N TYR A 167 8.57 13.28 29.14
CA TYR A 167 7.36 13.98 28.71
C TYR A 167 6.07 13.26 29.14
N LEU A 168 4.99 14.03 29.22
CA LEU A 168 3.60 13.60 29.25
C LEU A 168 2.88 14.31 28.09
N MET A 169 2.37 13.56 27.13
CA MET A 169 1.56 14.06 26.02
C MET A 169 0.11 13.60 26.19
N VAL A 170 -0.84 14.52 26.02
CA VAL A 170 -2.27 14.28 26.08
C VAL A 170 -2.91 14.85 24.82
N THR A 171 -3.72 14.06 24.12
CA THR A 171 -4.30 14.41 22.82
C THR A 171 -5.80 14.11 22.82
N LEU A 172 -6.60 15.05 22.30
CA LEU A 172 -8.03 14.90 22.06
C LEU A 172 -8.30 15.03 20.56
N LYS A 173 -8.89 14.01 19.93
CA LYS A 173 -9.09 14.00 18.46
C LYS A 173 -10.41 13.36 18.04
N GLY A 174 -10.78 13.54 16.78
CA GLY A 174 -11.89 12.83 16.15
C GLY A 174 -13.29 13.34 16.50
N PHE A 175 -13.40 14.54 17.10
CA PHE A 175 -14.68 15.13 17.48
C PHE A 175 -15.19 16.17 16.49
N THR A 176 -16.51 16.35 16.48
CA THR A 176 -17.19 17.54 15.95
C THR A 176 -17.61 18.43 17.14
N GLY A 177 -17.67 19.75 16.96
CA GLY A 177 -17.93 20.71 18.05
C GLY A 177 -16.69 21.49 18.46
N ASP A 178 -16.75 22.18 19.61
CA ASP A 178 -15.67 23.02 20.13
C ASP A 178 -15.37 22.67 21.59
N CYS A 179 -14.26 21.97 21.84
CA CYS A 179 -13.88 21.58 23.18
C CYS A 179 -12.38 21.72 23.40
N ASP A 180 -12.02 22.23 24.56
CA ASP A 180 -10.68 22.61 24.97
C ASP A 180 -10.10 21.58 25.94
N LEU A 181 -8.77 21.50 26.00
CA LEU A 181 -8.04 20.65 26.93
C LEU A 181 -7.30 21.49 27.98
N TYR A 182 -7.36 21.09 29.24
CA TYR A 182 -6.63 21.69 30.36
C TYR A 182 -5.96 20.61 31.19
N ALA A 183 -4.74 20.86 31.67
CA ALA A 183 -3.99 19.93 32.51
C ALA A 183 -3.38 20.64 33.72
N ARG A 184 -3.34 19.95 34.86
CA ARG A 184 -2.73 20.46 36.09
C ARG A 184 -2.20 19.34 37.00
N TYR A 185 -1.04 19.57 37.60
CA TYR A 185 -0.39 18.64 38.51
C TYR A 185 -1.01 18.72 39.92
N ASP A 186 -1.29 17.55 40.50
CA ASP A 186 -1.78 17.28 41.86
C ASP A 186 -3.12 17.95 42.22
N LYS A 187 -3.73 18.68 41.29
CA LYS A 187 -5.00 19.41 41.46
C LYS A 187 -5.82 19.38 40.19
N ILE A 188 -7.15 19.36 40.32
CA ILE A 188 -8.06 19.47 39.17
C ILE A 188 -7.92 20.88 38.54
N PRO A 189 -7.73 20.98 37.21
CA PRO A 189 -7.72 22.26 36.51
C PRO A 189 -9.12 22.87 36.41
N SER A 190 -9.19 24.19 36.30
CA SER A 190 -10.38 24.94 35.87
C SER A 190 -10.07 25.74 34.61
N THR A 191 -11.08 26.32 33.98
CA THR A 191 -10.91 27.18 32.79
C THR A 191 -10.12 28.46 33.09
N PHE A 192 -9.94 28.79 34.38
CA PHE A 192 -9.16 29.94 34.85
C PHE A 192 -7.85 29.56 35.55
N THR A 193 -7.71 28.32 36.02
CA THR A 193 -6.55 27.87 36.81
C THR A 193 -6.09 26.50 36.32
N TYR A 194 -5.02 26.50 35.53
CA TYR A 194 -4.43 25.33 34.89
C TYR A 194 -2.91 25.50 34.80
N ASP A 195 -2.17 24.40 34.64
CA ASP A 195 -0.72 24.46 34.36
C ASP A 195 -0.47 24.50 32.84
N TYR A 196 -1.28 23.75 32.08
CA TYR A 196 -1.22 23.69 30.62
C TYR A 196 -2.63 23.71 30.03
N LYS A 197 -2.78 24.26 28.82
CA LYS A 197 -4.03 24.20 28.05
C LYS A 197 -3.79 24.11 26.54
N SER A 198 -4.79 23.63 25.81
CA SER A 198 -4.90 23.67 24.36
C SER A 198 -6.33 24.10 24.00
N THR A 199 -6.45 25.11 23.14
CA THR A 199 -7.73 25.74 22.77
C THR A 199 -7.76 26.06 21.27
N ASN A 200 -7.76 25.03 20.43
CA ASN A 200 -7.80 25.20 18.98
C ASN A 200 -9.23 25.50 18.51
N PRO A 201 -9.41 26.04 17.28
CA PRO A 201 -10.74 26.29 16.75
C PRO A 201 -11.56 25.00 16.56
N ALA A 202 -12.88 25.13 16.69
CA ALA A 202 -13.86 24.04 16.56
C ALA A 202 -13.53 23.01 15.46
N GLY A 203 -13.60 21.72 15.84
CA GLY A 203 -13.35 20.56 14.97
C GLY A 203 -11.88 20.24 14.71
N GLN A 204 -10.93 21.02 15.24
CA GLN A 204 -9.51 20.65 15.27
C GLN A 204 -9.20 19.88 16.56
N GLY A 205 -8.29 18.91 16.51
CA GLY A 205 -7.88 18.19 17.71
C GLY A 205 -7.11 19.07 18.69
N GLU A 206 -7.12 18.71 19.97
CA GLU A 206 -6.35 19.38 21.03
C GLU A 206 -5.13 18.56 21.43
N SER A 207 -4.04 19.20 21.82
CA SER A 207 -2.86 18.50 22.34
C SER A 207 -2.09 19.32 23.37
N ILE A 208 -1.74 18.70 24.50
CA ILE A 208 -0.86 19.23 25.53
C ILE A 208 0.37 18.34 25.62
N THR A 209 1.56 18.94 25.56
CA THR A 209 2.83 18.26 25.84
C THR A 209 3.53 18.92 27.01
N ILE A 210 3.81 18.14 28.06
CA ILE A 210 4.49 18.56 29.28
C ILE A 210 5.86 17.90 29.27
N LEU A 211 6.93 18.68 29.25
CA LEU A 211 8.30 18.17 29.34
C LEU A 211 8.73 18.04 30.79
N ASN A 212 9.43 16.95 31.12
CA ASN A 212 9.83 16.55 32.46
C ASN A 212 8.65 16.65 33.47
N PRO A 213 7.52 15.96 33.22
CA PRO A 213 6.38 16.03 34.11
C PRO A 213 6.77 15.59 35.52
N LEU A 214 6.32 16.34 36.53
CA LEU A 214 6.46 15.93 37.91
C LEU A 214 5.78 14.56 38.10
N ALA A 215 6.45 13.68 38.82
CA ALA A 215 5.87 12.42 39.23
C ALA A 215 4.71 12.64 40.20
N GLY A 216 3.65 11.85 40.05
CA GLY A 216 2.41 12.01 40.79
C GLY A 216 1.20 12.18 39.86
N ASP A 217 0.09 12.59 40.44
CA ASP A 217 -1.18 12.68 39.72
C ASP A 217 -1.26 13.95 38.87
N TRP A 218 -1.60 13.79 37.60
CA TRP A 218 -1.97 14.86 36.68
C TRP A 218 -3.47 14.75 36.37
N TYR A 219 -4.18 15.86 36.49
CA TYR A 219 -5.60 15.95 36.19
C TYR A 219 -5.81 16.65 34.85
N ILE A 220 -6.56 16.00 33.97
CA ILE A 220 -6.89 16.46 32.62
C ILE A 220 -8.38 16.79 32.56
N MET A 221 -8.72 18.02 32.20
CA MET A 221 -10.10 18.44 31.99
C MET A 221 -10.35 18.72 30.51
N ILE A 222 -11.43 18.14 29.97
CA ILE A 222 -12.03 18.54 28.70
C ILE A 222 -13.15 19.52 29.03
N HIS A 223 -13.15 20.70 28.41
CA HIS A 223 -14.22 21.68 28.58
C HIS A 223 -14.90 21.97 27.24
N ALA A 224 -16.22 21.80 27.18
CA ALA A 224 -17.01 22.04 25.98
C ALA A 224 -17.35 23.53 25.84
N TYR A 225 -16.60 24.29 25.05
CA TYR A 225 -16.98 25.67 24.71
C TYR A 225 -18.25 25.69 23.84
N ALA A 226 -18.40 24.71 22.96
CA ALA A 226 -19.65 24.29 22.32
C ALA A 226 -19.82 22.77 22.46
N GLY A 227 -21.05 22.27 22.32
CA GLY A 227 -21.30 20.83 22.45
C GLY A 227 -20.45 20.01 21.46
N TYR A 228 -19.85 18.92 21.93
CA TYR A 228 -18.98 18.06 21.14
C TYR A 228 -19.43 16.60 21.12
N THR A 229 -19.16 15.89 20.02
CA THR A 229 -19.48 14.46 19.88
C THR A 229 -18.35 13.66 19.24
N GLY A 230 -18.13 12.43 19.73
CA GLY A 230 -17.19 11.47 19.15
C GLY A 230 -15.72 11.66 19.54
N ALA A 231 -15.41 12.45 20.58
CA ALA A 231 -14.03 12.71 20.95
C ALA A 231 -13.30 11.46 21.44
N THR A 232 -12.02 11.37 21.11
CA THR A 232 -11.11 10.33 21.56
C THR A 232 -9.97 10.97 22.33
N LEU A 233 -9.89 10.71 23.63
CA LEU A 233 -8.82 11.16 24.54
C LEU A 233 -7.75 10.09 24.63
N GLU A 234 -6.51 10.46 24.36
CA GLU A 234 -5.33 9.62 24.42
C GLU A 234 -4.24 10.30 25.24
N PHE A 235 -3.40 9.52 25.91
CA PHE A 235 -2.20 10.07 26.54
C PHE A 235 -1.04 9.07 26.48
N ASN A 236 0.17 9.62 26.53
CA ASN A 236 1.41 8.87 26.60
C ASN A 236 2.40 9.58 27.53
N PHE A 237 3.15 8.81 28.32
CA PHE A 237 4.33 9.31 29.03
C PHE A 237 5.49 8.33 28.80
N GLY A 238 6.67 8.86 28.53
CA GLY A 238 7.87 8.05 28.25
C GLY A 238 9.14 8.66 28.81
N ALA A 239 10.12 7.79 29.10
CA ALA A 239 11.50 8.19 29.45
C ALA A 239 12.21 8.90 28.31
N ASP A 240 11.71 8.73 27.10
CA ASP A 240 12.38 9.19 25.90
C ASP A 240 11.42 10.05 25.10
N GLY A 241 11.66 11.37 25.11
CA GLY A 241 11.45 12.12 23.87
C GLY A 241 12.22 11.44 22.73
N LEU A 242 12.14 11.95 21.50
CA LEU A 242 12.94 11.41 20.40
C LEU A 242 14.37 11.13 20.89
N ALA A 243 14.89 9.93 20.63
CA ALA A 243 16.17 9.55 21.18
C ALA A 243 17.22 10.60 20.75
N THR A 244 18.10 11.00 21.67
CA THR A 244 19.22 11.88 21.31
C THR A 244 19.97 11.26 20.14
N PRO A 245 20.20 11.98 19.03
CA PRO A 245 20.87 11.42 17.86
C PRO A 245 22.16 10.70 18.24
N THR A 246 22.19 9.38 18.02
CA THR A 246 23.35 8.55 18.34
C THR A 246 24.32 8.53 17.16
N GLY A 247 25.59 8.19 17.41
CA GLY A 247 26.60 8.20 16.34
C GLY A 247 26.90 9.60 15.79
N PHE A 248 26.53 10.66 16.52
CA PHE A 248 26.87 12.03 16.15
C PHE A 248 28.39 12.17 16.09
N ALA A 249 28.88 12.51 14.91
CA ALA A 249 30.29 12.70 14.66
C ALA A 249 30.50 13.91 13.76
N VAL A 250 31.56 14.64 14.06
CA VAL A 250 32.02 15.78 13.29
C VAL A 250 33.27 15.35 12.54
N SER A 251 33.28 15.48 11.22
CA SER A 251 34.48 15.36 10.40
C SER A 251 34.82 16.70 9.77
N ASN A 252 36.03 17.14 10.07
CA ASN A 252 36.56 18.41 9.61
C ASN A 252 37.04 18.28 8.17
N GLN A 253 36.66 19.23 7.32
CA GLN A 253 37.09 19.33 5.92
C GLN A 253 37.73 20.70 5.67
N ILE A 254 38.29 20.90 4.48
CA ILE A 254 39.04 22.11 4.08
C ILE A 254 38.14 23.33 3.81
N ASP A 255 36.87 23.11 3.50
CA ASP A 255 35.91 24.17 3.18
C ASP A 255 34.59 24.00 3.93
N ARG A 256 34.46 22.93 4.73
CA ARG A 256 33.21 22.59 5.42
C ARG A 256 33.47 21.79 6.68
N VAL A 257 32.46 21.70 7.52
CA VAL A 257 32.38 20.69 8.57
C VAL A 257 31.24 19.74 8.21
N ARG A 258 31.53 18.45 8.09
CA ARG A 258 30.52 17.42 7.85
C ARG A 258 30.09 16.84 9.19
N LEU A 259 28.79 16.86 9.40
CA LEU A 259 28.11 16.26 10.53
C LEU A 259 27.47 14.96 10.06
N ARG A 260 27.59 13.89 10.85
CA ARG A 260 26.89 12.62 10.61
C ARG A 260 26.26 12.11 11.90
N TRP A 261 25.09 11.47 11.82
CA TRP A 261 24.44 10.80 12.94
C TRP A 261 23.57 9.64 12.44
N ASN A 262 23.19 8.74 13.35
CA ASN A 262 22.27 7.65 13.06
C ASN A 262 20.84 8.17 13.06
N ASP A 263 20.01 7.57 12.21
CA ASP A 263 18.59 7.84 12.21
C ASP A 263 17.95 7.51 13.58
N VAL A 264 17.02 8.36 14.00
CA VAL A 264 16.27 8.30 15.24
C VAL A 264 14.86 7.88 14.87
N PRO A 265 14.41 6.69 15.32
CA PRO A 265 13.06 6.21 15.06
C PRO A 265 12.01 7.27 15.41
N ASP A 266 11.03 7.42 14.53
CA ASP A 266 9.94 8.37 14.63
C ASP A 266 10.34 9.85 14.53
N ALA A 267 11.59 10.20 14.19
CA ALA A 267 11.95 11.57 13.83
C ALA A 267 11.46 11.90 12.41
N THR A 268 10.91 13.10 12.19
CA THR A 268 10.56 13.59 10.84
C THR A 268 11.55 14.63 10.33
N ALA A 269 12.40 15.18 11.22
CA ALA A 269 13.45 16.14 10.89
C ALA A 269 14.54 16.21 11.97
N TYR A 270 15.66 16.88 11.66
CA TYR A 270 16.75 17.17 12.58
C TYR A 270 17.14 18.66 12.53
N GLU A 271 17.34 19.28 13.68
CA GLU A 271 17.85 20.65 13.77
C GLU A 271 19.36 20.68 14.03
N ILE A 272 20.09 21.47 13.24
CA ILE A 272 21.53 21.66 13.36
C ILE A 272 21.81 23.02 13.97
N TRP A 273 22.60 23.03 15.03
CA TRP A 273 22.93 24.23 15.79
C TRP A 273 24.45 24.39 15.88
N ARG A 274 24.92 25.64 15.85
CA ARG A 274 26.37 25.94 15.95
C ARG A 274 26.66 27.17 16.81
N SER A 275 27.83 27.20 17.43
CA SER A 275 28.35 28.37 18.17
C SER A 275 29.87 28.48 18.09
N LYS A 276 30.43 29.69 18.24
CA LYS A 276 31.90 29.89 18.35
C LYS A 276 32.46 29.49 19.71
N THR A 277 31.58 29.31 20.68
CA THR A 277 31.90 28.92 22.06
C THR A 277 31.19 27.62 22.37
N ASP A 278 31.77 26.80 23.24
CA ASP A 278 31.13 25.58 23.71
C ASP A 278 29.97 25.91 24.69
N SER A 279 28.87 26.44 24.13
CA SER A 279 27.69 26.82 24.89
C SER A 279 26.45 26.76 24.01
N ILE A 280 25.53 25.85 24.35
CA ILE A 280 24.26 25.70 23.64
C ILE A 280 23.36 26.94 23.78
N LEU A 281 23.51 27.73 24.85
CA LEU A 281 22.78 28.99 25.05
C LEU A 281 23.18 30.08 24.06
N LEU A 282 24.39 29.98 23.49
CA LEU A 282 24.93 30.89 22.48
C LEU A 282 24.94 30.24 21.09
N ALA A 283 24.31 29.09 20.93
CA ALA A 283 24.21 28.40 19.65
C ALA A 283 23.03 28.97 18.86
N GLU A 284 23.23 29.15 17.56
CA GLU A 284 22.19 29.57 16.63
C GLU A 284 21.77 28.38 15.76
N LYS A 285 20.47 28.28 15.46
CA LYS A 285 19.95 27.29 14.52
C LYS A 285 20.47 27.59 13.12
N LYS A 286 21.22 26.65 12.55
CA LYS A 286 21.84 26.78 11.23
C LYS A 286 20.98 26.20 10.12
N SER A 287 20.35 25.05 10.35
CA SER A 287 19.50 24.39 9.36
C SER A 287 18.55 23.39 10.02
N GLU A 288 17.56 22.94 9.24
CA GLU A 288 16.72 21.78 9.53
C GLU A 288 16.77 20.82 8.34
N VAL A 289 16.92 19.51 8.61
CA VAL A 289 17.04 18.46 7.60
C VAL A 289 15.88 17.49 7.78
N ALA A 290 15.05 17.29 6.75
CA ALA A 290 13.93 16.34 6.79
C ALA A 290 14.42 14.88 6.77
N ASP A 291 13.68 14.00 7.43
CA ASP A 291 14.02 12.58 7.52
C ASP A 291 13.95 11.86 6.15
N MET A 292 14.90 10.95 5.92
CA MET A 292 14.94 10.01 4.78
C MET A 292 15.10 8.59 5.34
N PRO A 293 14.05 7.74 5.30
CA PRO A 293 14.10 6.44 5.97
C PRO A 293 15.22 5.53 5.46
N GLY A 294 16.05 5.00 6.38
CA GLY A 294 16.88 3.82 6.13
C GLY A 294 18.40 4.02 5.95
N SER A 295 19.01 5.15 6.32
CA SER A 295 20.48 5.30 6.28
C SER A 295 21.06 6.30 7.29
N ARG A 296 22.39 6.40 7.36
CA ARG A 296 23.14 7.35 8.19
C ARG A 296 22.93 8.79 7.69
N ILE A 297 22.40 9.67 8.52
CA ILE A 297 22.05 11.06 8.15
C ILE A 297 23.30 11.94 8.14
N THR A 298 23.42 12.84 7.17
CA THR A 298 24.55 13.77 7.05
C THR A 298 24.11 15.21 6.78
N TYR A 299 24.92 16.16 7.25
CA TYR A 299 24.78 17.60 6.97
C TYR A 299 26.16 18.22 6.76
N GLU A 300 26.28 19.15 5.81
CA GLU A 300 27.54 19.85 5.53
C GLU A 300 27.38 21.36 5.78
N ASP A 301 28.16 21.89 6.72
CA ASP A 301 28.26 23.34 6.98
C ASP A 301 29.46 23.91 6.22
N VAL A 302 29.20 24.52 5.06
CA VAL A 302 30.23 25.05 4.14
C VAL A 302 30.61 26.50 4.53
N PHE A 303 31.90 26.81 4.48
CA PHE A 303 32.48 28.11 4.82
C PHE A 303 33.18 28.78 3.63
N GLU A 304 33.24 30.10 3.66
CA GLU A 304 34.25 30.85 2.91
C GLU A 304 35.66 30.48 3.40
N PRO A 305 36.72 30.57 2.58
CA PRO A 305 38.08 30.22 3.00
C PRO A 305 38.53 30.94 4.28
N GLY A 306 38.84 30.20 5.34
CA GLY A 306 39.30 30.75 6.63
C GLY A 306 39.44 29.70 7.73
N ASN A 307 40.16 30.04 8.81
CA ASN A 307 40.36 29.14 9.95
C ASN A 307 39.23 29.36 10.98
N TYR A 308 38.17 28.55 10.87
CA TYR A 308 36.99 28.64 11.73
C TYR A 308 36.94 27.48 12.71
N HIS A 309 36.66 27.79 13.97
CA HIS A 309 36.39 26.83 15.03
C HIS A 309 34.97 27.06 15.54
N TYR A 310 34.11 26.05 15.40
CA TYR A 310 32.73 26.07 15.87
C TYR A 310 32.44 24.80 16.67
N TYR A 311 31.51 24.88 17.60
CA TYR A 311 30.93 23.74 18.28
C TYR A 311 29.57 23.45 17.65
N TYR A 312 29.27 22.18 17.42
CA TYR A 312 28.05 21.72 16.75
C TYR A 312 27.19 20.88 17.67
N TRP A 313 25.88 21.03 17.50
CA TRP A 313 24.87 20.20 18.12
C TRP A 313 23.82 19.79 17.10
N VAL A 314 23.24 18.62 17.28
CA VAL A 314 22.09 18.14 16.51
C VAL A 314 21.01 17.60 17.44
N LYS A 315 19.74 17.87 17.16
CA LYS A 315 18.61 17.24 17.86
C LYS A 315 17.55 16.78 16.86
N ALA A 316 16.87 15.68 17.16
CA ALA A 316 15.78 15.13 16.37
C ALA A 316 14.46 15.84 16.68
N LYS A 317 13.55 15.87 15.71
CA LYS A 317 12.23 16.49 15.80
C LYS A 317 11.17 15.65 15.08
N ASN A 318 9.94 15.64 15.61
CA ASN A 318 8.75 15.11 14.95
C ASN A 318 7.54 15.97 15.33
N GLY A 319 7.14 16.87 14.44
CA GLY A 319 6.08 17.85 14.70
C GLY A 319 6.37 18.68 15.95
N SER A 320 5.73 18.32 17.07
CA SER A 320 5.83 18.98 18.38
C SER A 320 6.82 18.34 19.36
N MET A 321 7.43 17.20 19.02
CA MET A 321 8.42 16.50 19.86
C MET A 321 9.85 16.84 19.43
N GLU A 322 10.76 17.04 20.39
CA GLU A 322 12.20 17.27 20.15
C GLU A 322 13.05 16.39 21.08
N SER A 323 14.24 15.97 20.63
CA SER A 323 15.22 15.27 21.47
C SER A 323 16.11 16.24 22.26
N ASP A 324 16.88 15.72 23.21
CA ASP A 324 18.08 16.43 23.71
C ASP A 324 19.10 16.59 22.57
N PHE A 325 19.99 17.59 22.68
CA PHE A 325 21.09 17.80 21.75
C PHE A 325 22.17 16.71 21.87
N ALA A 326 22.53 16.10 20.75
CA ALA A 326 23.81 15.42 20.59
C ALA A 326 24.89 16.46 20.27
N GLY A 327 26.02 16.40 20.96
CA GLY A 327 27.04 17.46 20.97
C GLY A 327 27.18 18.06 22.38
N PRO A 328 28.12 19.00 22.58
CA PRO A 328 28.92 19.68 21.58
C PRO A 328 29.96 18.77 20.96
N LEU A 329 30.17 18.87 19.65
CA LEU A 329 31.40 18.37 19.03
C LEU A 329 32.12 19.52 18.32
N PRO A 330 33.44 19.68 18.53
CA PRO A 330 34.20 20.74 17.89
C PRO A 330 34.42 20.41 16.41
N GLY A 331 34.05 21.35 15.55
CA GLY A 331 34.35 21.37 14.13
C GLY A 331 35.35 22.46 13.79
N ASN A 332 36.43 22.07 13.12
CA ASN A 332 37.41 22.96 12.54
C ASN A 332 37.29 22.93 11.03
N ASN A 333 37.46 24.08 10.39
CA ASN A 333 38.00 24.05 9.04
C ASN A 333 39.52 23.80 9.16
N LEU A 334 39.99 22.65 8.68
CA LEU A 334 41.42 22.33 8.65
C LEU A 334 42.08 23.16 7.56
N GLY A 335 42.59 24.33 7.94
CA GLY A 335 43.47 25.13 7.09
C GLY A 335 44.55 24.27 6.43
N THR A 336 44.81 24.55 5.15
CA THR A 336 45.52 23.70 4.21
C THR A 336 47.01 23.52 4.52
N THR A 337 47.41 22.30 4.84
CA THR A 337 48.72 21.76 4.40
C THR A 337 48.46 20.62 3.42
N SER A 338 48.53 20.92 2.12
CA SER A 338 48.47 19.91 1.05
C SER A 338 49.87 19.43 0.70
N ILE A 339 49.97 18.18 0.24
CA ILE A 339 51.22 17.62 -0.29
C ILE A 339 51.28 17.92 -1.79
N ALA A 340 52.25 18.74 -2.20
CA ALA A 340 52.40 19.12 -3.61
C ALA A 340 52.89 17.94 -4.47
N LEU A 341 52.14 17.62 -5.52
CA LEU A 341 52.53 16.64 -6.54
C LEU A 341 53.31 17.34 -7.66
N ASN A 342 54.29 16.61 -8.20
CA ASN A 342 54.97 17.01 -9.43
C ASN A 342 54.25 16.39 -10.63
N ASN A 343 54.13 17.14 -11.72
CA ASN A 343 53.44 16.69 -12.93
C ASN A 343 53.98 15.33 -13.42
N GLY A 344 53.11 14.32 -13.47
CA GLY A 344 53.44 12.98 -13.96
C GLY A 344 54.31 12.14 -13.03
N THR A 345 54.50 12.56 -11.78
CA THR A 345 55.27 11.78 -10.77
C THR A 345 54.31 11.24 -9.71
N ALA A 346 54.40 9.93 -9.46
CA ALA A 346 53.60 9.26 -8.43
C ALA A 346 54.20 9.46 -7.03
N VAL A 347 53.35 9.55 -6.02
CA VAL A 347 53.73 9.60 -4.59
C VAL A 347 52.99 8.52 -3.84
N LEU A 348 53.67 7.82 -2.93
CA LEU A 348 53.02 6.84 -2.06
C LEU A 348 52.31 7.54 -0.90
N ALA A 349 51.08 7.12 -0.65
CA ALA A 349 50.16 7.64 0.34
C ALA A 349 49.82 6.56 1.36
N SER A 350 49.57 6.98 2.59
CA SER A 350 49.06 6.12 3.66
C SER A 350 48.23 6.99 4.60
N GLY A 351 47.16 6.42 5.16
CA GLY A 351 46.26 7.11 6.06
C GLY A 351 45.43 6.12 6.87
N ASP A 352 44.95 6.57 8.02
CA ASP A 352 44.08 5.79 8.88
C ASP A 352 42.62 5.85 8.40
N GLU A 353 41.78 4.94 8.89
CA GLU A 353 40.32 4.99 8.73
C GLU A 353 39.77 6.32 9.23
N ASP A 354 38.80 6.87 8.52
CA ASP A 354 38.22 8.20 8.72
C ASP A 354 39.23 9.38 8.57
N SER A 355 40.47 9.14 8.12
CA SER A 355 41.45 10.19 7.83
C SER A 355 41.35 10.75 6.41
N ILE A 356 41.84 11.98 6.21
CA ILE A 356 41.93 12.60 4.88
C ILE A 356 43.36 13.06 4.65
N VAL A 357 43.94 12.62 3.54
CA VAL A 357 45.23 13.13 3.06
C VAL A 357 44.99 13.90 1.76
N THR A 358 45.39 15.17 1.75
CA THR A 358 45.18 16.07 0.61
C THR A 358 46.46 16.27 -0.19
N TYR A 359 46.38 15.99 -1.48
CA TYR A 359 47.41 16.29 -2.46
C TYR A 359 46.98 17.47 -3.33
N SER A 360 47.96 18.21 -3.86
CA SER A 360 47.69 19.35 -4.74
C SER A 360 48.57 19.32 -5.99
N ILE A 361 48.00 19.62 -7.16
CA ILE A 361 48.72 19.80 -8.42
C ILE A 361 48.39 21.17 -9.00
N TYR A 362 49.42 21.97 -9.33
CA TYR A 362 49.23 23.28 -9.94
C TYR A 362 49.27 23.18 -11.47
N ILE A 363 48.20 23.63 -12.12
CA ILE A 363 48.09 23.73 -13.57
C ILE A 363 48.57 25.13 -14.02
N PRO A 364 49.63 25.25 -14.85
CA PRO A 364 50.31 26.53 -15.09
C PRO A 364 49.58 27.47 -16.06
N ASP A 365 48.82 26.93 -17.02
CA ASP A 365 48.07 27.69 -18.03
C ASP A 365 46.75 26.99 -18.38
N ALA A 366 45.77 27.72 -18.92
CA ALA A 366 44.44 27.19 -19.25
C ALA A 366 44.40 26.41 -20.60
N LEU A 367 45.57 26.14 -21.20
CA LEU A 367 45.69 25.48 -22.52
C LEU A 367 46.09 24.00 -22.39
N GLN A 368 45.95 23.42 -21.20
CA GLN A 368 46.09 21.98 -21.02
C GLN A 368 44.86 21.28 -21.61
N SER A 369 45.03 20.17 -22.32
CA SER A 369 43.94 19.37 -22.88
C SER A 369 43.37 18.36 -21.91
N LEU A 370 44.18 17.89 -20.96
CA LEU A 370 43.82 16.79 -20.08
C LEU A 370 44.61 16.88 -18.77
N LEU A 371 43.90 16.70 -17.65
CA LEU A 371 44.46 16.34 -16.35
C LEU A 371 44.01 14.90 -16.03
N ASP A 372 44.96 13.99 -15.95
CA ASP A 372 44.79 12.62 -15.48
C ASP A 372 45.17 12.53 -14.01
N ILE A 373 44.27 12.03 -13.18
CA ILE A 373 44.51 11.72 -11.77
C ILE A 373 44.26 10.23 -11.59
N LYS A 374 45.31 9.50 -11.24
CA LYS A 374 45.27 8.07 -10.99
C LYS A 374 45.73 7.79 -9.57
N VAL A 375 44.90 7.07 -8.84
CA VAL A 375 45.21 6.48 -7.54
C VAL A 375 45.22 4.98 -7.75
N SER A 376 46.28 4.28 -7.37
CA SER A 376 46.34 2.82 -7.60
C SER A 376 47.32 2.09 -6.71
N GLY A 377 47.08 0.79 -6.48
CA GLY A 377 47.93 -0.10 -5.70
C GLY A 377 47.84 0.14 -4.20
N GLY A 378 48.69 -0.53 -3.42
CA GLY A 378 48.66 -0.50 -1.95
C GLY A 378 47.68 -1.50 -1.35
N THR A 379 47.37 -1.34 -0.07
CA THR A 379 46.38 -2.15 0.69
C THR A 379 45.44 -1.23 1.46
N GLY A 380 44.22 -1.69 1.73
CA GLY A 380 43.18 -0.89 2.39
C GLY A 380 42.21 -0.26 1.38
N ASP A 381 41.37 0.65 1.86
CA ASP A 381 40.33 1.30 1.06
C ASP A 381 40.37 2.81 1.26
N CYS A 382 40.50 3.55 0.15
CA CYS A 382 40.39 4.99 0.17
C CYS A 382 39.52 5.53 -0.97
N ASP A 383 38.54 6.34 -0.62
CA ASP A 383 37.70 7.05 -1.57
C ASP A 383 38.40 8.33 -2.07
N ILE A 384 38.06 8.78 -3.28
CA ILE A 384 38.75 9.90 -3.95
C ILE A 384 37.76 11.02 -4.23
N ASP A 385 38.09 12.24 -3.76
CA ASP A 385 37.50 13.47 -4.30
C ASP A 385 38.54 14.30 -5.07
N VAL A 386 38.12 14.85 -6.19
CA VAL A 386 38.90 15.85 -6.93
C VAL A 386 38.18 17.19 -6.89
N VAL A 387 38.91 18.23 -6.49
CA VAL A 387 38.42 19.60 -6.35
C VAL A 387 39.12 20.50 -7.36
N ASP A 388 38.34 21.28 -8.09
CA ASP A 388 38.83 22.26 -9.07
C ASP A 388 39.41 23.53 -8.39
N PRO A 389 40.05 24.45 -9.15
CA PRO A 389 40.60 25.68 -8.60
C PRO A 389 39.58 26.66 -8.01
N ALA A 390 38.29 26.50 -8.34
CA ALA A 390 37.20 27.28 -7.77
C ALA A 390 36.72 26.73 -6.41
N GLY A 391 37.32 25.62 -5.95
CA GLY A 391 36.97 24.98 -4.68
C GLY A 391 35.77 24.03 -4.79
N LYS A 392 35.33 23.68 -6.00
CA LYS A 392 34.20 22.77 -6.20
C LYS A 392 34.69 21.34 -6.40
N THR A 393 34.09 20.39 -5.68
CA THR A 393 34.28 18.96 -5.96
C THR A 393 33.68 18.62 -7.31
N VAL A 394 34.52 18.22 -8.25
CA VAL A 394 34.16 17.94 -9.65
C VAL A 394 34.12 16.45 -9.98
N LYS A 395 34.72 15.61 -9.14
CA LYS A 395 34.61 14.15 -9.24
C LYS A 395 34.71 13.52 -7.86
N ARG A 396 33.87 12.51 -7.61
CA ARG A 396 33.91 11.63 -6.43
C ARG A 396 33.89 10.17 -6.90
N ILE A 397 34.73 9.33 -6.32
CA ILE A 397 34.85 7.89 -6.60
C ILE A 397 34.73 7.17 -5.25
N LEU A 398 33.74 6.27 -5.12
CA LEU A 398 33.39 5.57 -3.87
C LEU A 398 33.43 4.05 -4.05
N GLY A 399 33.88 3.32 -3.01
CA GLY A 399 33.59 1.89 -2.82
C GLY A 399 34.31 0.90 -3.76
N GLY A 400 35.56 1.20 -4.15
CA GLY A 400 36.34 0.45 -5.14
C GLY A 400 37.68 -0.11 -4.67
N GLY A 401 37.98 -0.09 -3.36
CA GLY A 401 39.35 -0.30 -2.86
C GLY A 401 40.24 0.91 -3.17
N SER A 402 41.57 0.73 -3.15
CA SER A 402 42.52 1.84 -3.33
C SER A 402 42.73 2.32 -4.79
N ASP A 403 41.97 1.79 -5.76
CA ASP A 403 42.16 2.07 -7.19
C ASP A 403 41.09 3.03 -7.73
N GLY A 404 41.51 4.12 -8.39
CA GLY A 404 40.59 5.07 -9.03
C GLY A 404 41.24 5.94 -10.10
N LEU A 405 40.48 6.27 -11.13
CA LEU A 405 40.90 7.11 -12.26
C LEU A 405 39.90 8.26 -12.49
N ALA A 406 40.41 9.49 -12.51
CA ALA A 406 39.67 10.69 -12.86
C ALA A 406 40.38 11.46 -13.97
N GLN A 407 39.65 11.81 -15.02
CA GLN A 407 40.16 12.52 -16.18
C GLN A 407 39.36 13.80 -16.43
N PHE A 408 40.06 14.93 -16.56
CA PHE A 408 39.44 16.24 -16.78
C PHE A 408 39.96 16.84 -18.08
N ALA A 409 39.07 16.98 -19.05
CA ALA A 409 39.37 17.69 -20.28
C ALA A 409 39.44 19.20 -20.01
N ASN A 410 40.40 19.88 -20.64
CA ASN A 410 40.57 21.33 -20.54
C ASN A 410 40.61 21.86 -19.09
N PRO A 411 41.48 21.32 -18.21
CA PRO A 411 41.47 21.69 -16.80
C PRO A 411 41.78 23.18 -16.62
N GLU A 412 41.02 23.85 -15.77
CA GLU A 412 41.24 25.25 -15.43
C GLU A 412 42.64 25.49 -14.87
N ARG A 413 43.22 26.64 -15.21
CA ARG A 413 44.48 27.09 -14.62
C ARG A 413 44.27 27.30 -13.12
N GLY A 414 45.14 26.72 -12.31
CA GLY A 414 45.10 26.89 -10.87
C GLY A 414 45.46 25.61 -10.13
N THR A 415 45.33 25.65 -8.82
CA THR A 415 45.62 24.50 -7.96
C THR A 415 44.40 23.59 -7.92
N TRP A 416 44.58 22.35 -8.37
CA TRP A 416 43.61 21.28 -8.18
C TRP A 416 43.96 20.50 -6.93
N LEU A 417 42.96 20.09 -6.16
CA LEU A 417 43.14 19.28 -4.95
C LEU A 417 42.60 17.87 -5.17
N ILE A 418 43.29 16.90 -4.57
CA ILE A 418 42.94 15.48 -4.60
C ILE A 418 42.88 15.03 -3.14
N HIS A 419 41.70 14.61 -2.69
CA HIS A 419 41.50 14.11 -1.33
C HIS A 419 41.40 12.59 -1.37
N LEU A 420 42.22 11.92 -0.56
CA LEU A 420 42.05 10.51 -0.25
C LEU A 420 41.38 10.39 1.12
N TYR A 421 40.18 9.81 1.17
CA TYR A 421 39.46 9.51 2.40
C TYR A 421 39.69 8.05 2.76
N GLY A 422 40.28 7.76 3.92
CA GLY A 422 40.42 6.38 4.37
C GLY A 422 39.07 5.80 4.77
N SER A 423 38.45 4.99 3.91
CA SER A 423 37.27 4.19 4.25
C SER A 423 37.64 2.96 5.08
N SER A 424 38.92 2.59 5.04
CA SER A 424 39.65 1.81 6.06
C SER A 424 41.10 2.30 6.13
N ASN A 425 41.91 1.78 7.06
CA ASN A 425 43.35 2.07 7.06
C ASN A 425 43.96 1.67 5.70
N TYR A 426 44.59 2.63 5.01
CA TYR A 426 45.25 2.40 3.73
C TYR A 426 46.75 2.69 3.79
N THR A 427 47.55 1.86 3.13
CA THR A 427 49.01 2.02 3.10
C THR A 427 49.60 1.68 1.73
N GLY A 428 50.64 2.41 1.34
CA GLY A 428 51.36 2.21 0.08
C GLY A 428 50.57 2.53 -1.19
N VAL A 429 49.52 3.34 -1.12
CA VAL A 429 48.68 3.71 -2.27
C VAL A 429 49.40 4.74 -3.15
N SER A 430 49.51 4.52 -4.46
CA SER A 430 50.19 5.46 -5.37
C SER A 430 49.24 6.54 -5.90
N VAL A 431 49.51 7.82 -5.62
CA VAL A 431 48.79 8.98 -6.15
C VAL A 431 49.60 9.65 -7.25
N LEU A 432 49.05 9.71 -8.46
CA LEU A 432 49.66 10.30 -9.64
C LEU A 432 48.71 11.35 -10.24
N ALA A 433 49.21 12.56 -10.46
CA ALA A 433 48.50 13.59 -11.23
C ALA A 433 49.37 14.04 -12.41
N LYS A 434 48.81 14.03 -13.63
CA LYS A 434 49.51 14.39 -14.86
C LYS A 434 48.64 15.29 -15.73
N TYR A 435 49.13 16.48 -16.06
CA TYR A 435 48.51 17.34 -17.06
C TYR A 435 49.32 17.36 -18.37
N SER A 436 48.62 17.56 -19.48
CA SER A 436 49.18 17.59 -20.85
C SER A 436 48.57 18.70 -21.70
N LYS A 437 49.35 19.23 -22.66
CA LYS A 437 48.91 20.31 -23.57
C LYS A 437 48.09 19.79 -24.75
N GLN A 438 47.15 20.62 -25.20
CA GLN A 438 46.32 20.39 -26.38
C GLN A 438 47.14 20.56 -27.67
N THR A 439 47.28 19.48 -28.44
CA THR A 439 48.07 19.49 -29.68
C THR A 439 47.27 19.16 -30.95
N ALA A 440 45.95 18.96 -30.86
CA ALA A 440 45.12 18.55 -32.01
C ALA A 440 43.64 18.97 -31.94
N MET A 441 42.98 19.00 -33.10
CA MET A 441 41.52 19.12 -33.24
C MET A 441 40.80 17.96 -32.52
N PRO A 442 39.57 18.15 -32.01
CA PRO A 442 38.86 17.14 -31.24
C PRO A 442 38.39 15.98 -32.13
N ALA A 443 38.29 14.79 -31.54
CA ALA A 443 37.86 13.58 -32.25
C ALA A 443 36.41 13.65 -32.74
N VAL A 444 36.05 12.78 -33.69
CA VAL A 444 34.67 12.70 -34.19
C VAL A 444 33.74 12.17 -33.08
N PRO A 445 32.59 12.81 -32.82
CA PRO A 445 31.59 12.29 -31.88
C PRO A 445 31.07 10.91 -32.29
N ALA A 446 31.05 9.97 -31.35
CA ALA A 446 30.53 8.62 -31.52
C ALA A 446 29.08 8.49 -31.01
N GLY A 447 28.38 7.45 -31.47
CA GLY A 447 27.04 7.10 -30.95
C GLY A 447 25.94 8.11 -31.27
N VAL A 448 26.03 8.82 -32.41
CA VAL A 448 24.97 9.73 -32.84
C VAL A 448 23.68 8.93 -33.06
N ASN A 449 22.60 9.33 -32.39
CA ASN A 449 21.29 8.67 -32.44
C ASN A 449 20.19 9.72 -32.54
N ALA A 450 19.38 9.68 -33.60
CA ALA A 450 18.25 10.55 -33.83
C ALA A 450 16.93 9.77 -33.64
N SER A 451 15.93 10.42 -33.03
CA SER A 451 14.66 9.76 -32.70
C SER A 451 13.81 9.42 -33.94
N ASP A 452 13.31 8.19 -34.00
CA ASP A 452 12.48 7.68 -35.10
C ASP A 452 10.99 7.61 -34.71
N GLY A 453 10.21 8.55 -35.24
CA GLY A 453 8.74 8.55 -35.13
C GLY A 453 8.19 8.73 -33.72
N LEU A 454 9.04 9.13 -32.77
CA LEU A 454 8.69 9.26 -31.36
C LEU A 454 7.89 10.54 -31.07
N PHE A 455 8.22 11.63 -31.75
CA PHE A 455 7.60 12.95 -31.55
C PHE A 455 6.94 13.44 -32.83
N ALA A 456 5.83 14.17 -32.68
CA ALA A 456 5.09 14.74 -33.80
C ALA A 456 5.70 16.06 -34.32
N ASP A 457 6.46 16.75 -33.46
CA ASP A 457 6.87 18.14 -33.60
C ASP A 457 8.39 18.33 -33.62
N ARG A 458 9.20 17.28 -33.40
CA ARG A 458 10.66 17.38 -33.32
C ARG A 458 11.40 16.07 -33.56
N ILE A 459 12.69 16.17 -33.86
CA ILE A 459 13.62 15.04 -33.82
C ILE A 459 14.67 15.33 -32.75
N VAL A 460 14.84 14.41 -31.81
CA VAL A 460 15.84 14.52 -30.73
C VAL A 460 17.09 13.74 -31.13
N VAL A 461 18.24 14.39 -31.09
CA VAL A 461 19.55 13.82 -31.47
C VAL A 461 20.43 13.75 -30.23
N ARG A 462 21.10 12.62 -30.01
CA ARG A 462 22.02 12.37 -28.88
C ARG A 462 23.35 11.82 -29.36
N TRP A 463 24.45 12.05 -28.63
CA TRP A 463 25.77 11.49 -28.94
C TRP A 463 26.64 11.31 -27.69
N THR A 464 27.81 10.68 -27.85
CA THR A 464 28.81 10.50 -26.78
C THR A 464 29.72 11.72 -26.68
N ALA A 465 30.00 12.19 -25.46
CA ALA A 465 30.91 13.30 -25.22
C ALA A 465 32.33 13.01 -25.75
N VAL A 466 32.95 13.98 -26.41
CA VAL A 466 34.32 13.93 -26.92
C VAL A 466 35.26 14.61 -25.93
N ALA A 467 36.27 13.88 -25.48
CA ALA A 467 37.32 14.44 -24.60
C ALA A 467 38.01 15.64 -25.27
N GLY A 468 38.13 16.75 -24.53
CA GLY A 468 38.72 17.99 -25.01
C GLY A 468 37.78 18.89 -25.80
N ALA A 469 36.54 18.47 -26.11
CA ALA A 469 35.55 19.31 -26.79
C ALA A 469 34.92 20.35 -25.86
N THR A 470 34.80 21.58 -26.33
CA THR A 470 34.13 22.71 -25.65
C THR A 470 32.68 22.89 -26.11
N SER A 471 32.34 22.42 -27.30
CA SER A 471 30.98 22.46 -27.88
C SER A 471 30.85 21.50 -29.06
N TYR A 472 29.63 21.35 -29.58
CA TYR A 472 29.28 20.48 -30.70
C TYR A 472 28.42 21.23 -31.69
N VAL A 473 28.71 21.07 -32.99
CA VAL A 473 27.83 21.54 -34.06
C VAL A 473 27.02 20.37 -34.58
N VAL A 474 25.70 20.52 -34.53
CA VAL A 474 24.75 19.56 -35.07
C VAL A 474 24.29 20.02 -36.44
N ALA A 475 24.38 19.14 -37.42
CA ALA A 475 23.98 19.40 -38.79
C ALA A 475 23.07 18.31 -39.32
N ARG A 476 22.27 18.66 -40.33
CA ARG A 476 21.26 17.78 -40.93
C ARG A 476 21.38 17.73 -42.44
N ASN A 477 21.08 16.58 -43.03
CA ASN A 477 20.94 16.41 -44.48
C ASN A 477 19.76 15.48 -44.81
N ALA A 478 19.20 15.61 -46.02
CA ALA A 478 18.19 14.69 -46.53
C ALA A 478 18.79 13.35 -47.01
N LEU A 479 20.10 13.31 -47.22
CA LEU A 479 20.86 12.12 -47.59
C LEU A 479 21.85 11.76 -46.48
N ASN A 480 22.27 10.49 -46.39
CA ASN A 480 23.35 10.08 -45.49
C ASN A 480 24.72 10.54 -46.04
N SER A 481 24.91 11.84 -46.15
CA SER A 481 26.10 12.48 -46.69
C SER A 481 26.50 13.70 -45.85
N LYS A 482 27.80 13.78 -45.56
CA LYS A 482 28.43 14.92 -44.87
C LYS A 482 28.57 16.14 -45.77
N THR A 483 28.42 15.96 -47.09
CA THR A 483 28.51 17.04 -48.08
C THR A 483 27.14 17.71 -48.24
N GLY A 484 27.09 19.05 -48.13
CA GLY A 484 25.85 19.81 -48.26
C GLY A 484 24.94 19.74 -47.03
N VAL A 485 25.48 19.39 -45.85
CA VAL A 485 24.74 19.44 -44.58
C VAL A 485 24.33 20.88 -44.24
N THR A 486 23.16 21.04 -43.63
CA THR A 486 22.70 22.30 -43.03
C THR A 486 23.03 22.27 -41.53
N GLU A 487 23.88 23.18 -41.06
CA GLU A 487 24.16 23.32 -39.62
C GLU A 487 22.93 23.91 -38.92
N LEU A 488 22.47 23.23 -37.86
CA LEU A 488 21.25 23.57 -37.13
C LEU A 488 21.55 24.39 -35.87
N GLY A 489 22.73 24.21 -35.28
CA GLY A 489 23.18 24.95 -34.11
C GLY A 489 24.46 24.38 -33.47
N GLU A 490 25.07 25.19 -32.62
CA GLU A 490 26.19 24.81 -31.75
C GLU A 490 25.69 24.72 -30.31
N VAL A 491 25.94 23.59 -29.63
CA VAL A 491 25.50 23.32 -28.26
C VAL A 491 26.67 22.83 -27.40
N THR A 492 26.61 23.08 -26.09
CA THR A 492 27.58 22.55 -25.11
C THR A 492 27.12 21.21 -24.52
N ASP A 493 25.84 20.87 -24.66
CA ASP A 493 25.25 19.60 -24.24
C ASP A 493 25.46 18.50 -25.30
N ILE A 494 25.19 17.25 -24.94
CA ILE A 494 25.25 16.05 -25.80
C ILE A 494 23.88 15.67 -26.40
N VAL A 495 22.91 16.59 -26.33
CA VAL A 495 21.53 16.46 -26.83
C VAL A 495 21.16 17.69 -27.65
N PHE A 496 20.42 17.49 -28.74
CA PHE A 496 19.85 18.56 -29.56
C PHE A 496 18.43 18.24 -30.04
N GLU A 497 17.53 19.22 -30.02
CA GLU A 497 16.16 19.08 -30.54
C GLU A 497 15.98 19.86 -31.85
N ASP A 498 15.83 19.17 -32.98
CA ASP A 498 15.47 19.80 -34.26
C ASP A 498 13.96 20.04 -34.34
N LYS A 499 13.56 21.30 -34.09
CA LYS A 499 12.19 21.83 -34.21
C LYS A 499 11.99 22.67 -35.47
N SER A 500 12.88 22.58 -36.45
CA SER A 500 12.82 23.45 -37.63
C SER A 500 11.59 23.18 -38.50
N ALA A 501 11.14 24.22 -39.23
CA ALA A 501 10.03 24.12 -40.18
C ALA A 501 10.21 23.04 -41.25
N ALA A 502 11.46 22.65 -41.54
CA ALA A 502 11.76 21.57 -42.49
C ALA A 502 11.40 20.17 -41.94
N VAL A 503 11.36 20.01 -40.61
CA VAL A 503 10.95 18.78 -39.93
C VAL A 503 9.47 18.83 -39.57
N THR A 504 8.92 20.02 -39.28
CA THR A 504 7.52 20.18 -38.83
C THR A 504 6.52 20.55 -39.95
N GLY A 505 6.99 20.98 -41.12
CA GLY A 505 6.18 21.34 -42.29
C GLY A 505 6.08 20.21 -43.33
N ASP A 506 4.87 19.66 -43.50
CA ASP A 506 4.41 18.82 -44.61
C ASP A 506 5.18 17.55 -44.99
N THR A 507 6.01 16.97 -44.12
CA THR A 507 6.56 15.63 -44.37
C THR A 507 6.70 14.70 -43.15
N PRO A 508 5.59 14.38 -42.44
CA PRO A 508 5.58 13.30 -41.45
C PRO A 508 6.24 12.01 -41.96
N GLY A 509 7.24 11.51 -41.23
CA GLY A 509 7.99 10.31 -41.58
C GLY A 509 8.97 10.40 -42.74
N LYS A 510 9.38 11.62 -43.15
CA LYS A 510 10.55 11.83 -43.98
C LYS A 510 11.83 11.69 -43.17
N LEU A 511 12.77 10.93 -43.72
CA LEU A 511 14.07 10.69 -43.10
C LEU A 511 14.97 11.91 -43.25
N PHE A 512 15.60 12.29 -42.14
CA PHE A 512 16.69 13.23 -42.08
C PHE A 512 17.89 12.56 -41.41
N TYR A 513 19.09 12.81 -41.92
CA TYR A 513 20.33 12.30 -41.34
C TYR A 513 21.02 13.41 -40.57
N TYR A 514 21.39 13.12 -39.33
CA TYR A 514 22.04 14.05 -38.42
C TYR A 514 23.52 13.70 -38.23
N PHE A 515 24.35 14.71 -38.28
CA PHE A 515 25.81 14.64 -38.14
C PHE A 515 26.25 15.59 -37.05
N VAL A 516 27.21 15.16 -36.24
CA VAL A 516 27.75 15.99 -35.15
C VAL A 516 29.26 16.09 -35.31
N LYS A 517 29.82 17.30 -35.15
CA LYS A 517 31.27 17.52 -35.02
C LYS A 517 31.55 18.24 -33.71
N ALA A 518 32.64 17.87 -33.05
CA ALA A 518 33.11 18.52 -31.84
C ALA A 518 33.94 19.76 -32.19
N LYS A 519 34.00 20.73 -31.29
CA LYS A 519 34.87 21.91 -31.35
C LYS A 519 35.68 21.99 -30.07
N ASN A 520 36.92 22.46 -30.17
CA ASN A 520 37.71 22.85 -29.01
C ASN A 520 38.37 24.21 -29.26
N THR A 521 39.28 24.62 -28.37
CA THR A 521 40.01 25.90 -28.50
C THR A 521 40.97 25.95 -29.68
N PHE A 522 41.32 24.81 -30.29
CA PHE A 522 42.16 24.72 -31.47
C PHE A 522 41.34 24.95 -32.75
N ASP A 523 40.37 24.09 -33.03
CA ASP A 523 39.38 24.27 -34.12
C ASP A 523 38.25 23.21 -34.02
N TYR A 524 37.36 23.19 -35.01
CA TYR A 524 36.38 22.13 -35.24
C TYR A 524 37.03 20.83 -35.72
N GLY A 525 36.61 19.71 -35.12
CA GLY A 525 36.86 18.38 -35.66
C GLY A 525 35.97 18.06 -36.86
N ASN A 526 36.11 16.84 -37.39
CA ASN A 526 35.29 16.37 -38.51
C ASN A 526 33.89 15.93 -38.06
N TYR A 527 32.93 15.93 -39.00
CA TYR A 527 31.61 15.31 -38.77
C TYR A 527 31.74 13.80 -38.59
N GLY A 528 31.12 13.27 -37.54
CA GLY A 528 30.96 11.84 -37.28
C GLY A 528 30.09 11.12 -38.31
N THR A 529 29.81 9.85 -38.07
CA THR A 529 28.85 9.08 -38.89
C THR A 529 27.44 9.61 -38.69
N GLY A 530 26.68 9.71 -39.77
CA GLY A 530 25.30 10.20 -39.72
C GLY A 530 24.34 9.14 -39.19
N ASN A 531 23.30 9.57 -38.48
CA ASN A 531 22.19 8.71 -38.05
C ASN A 531 20.86 9.31 -38.49
N SER A 532 19.92 8.47 -38.94
CA SER A 532 18.62 8.91 -39.44
C SER A 532 17.62 9.12 -38.31
N GLY A 533 16.75 10.13 -38.46
CA GLY A 533 15.58 10.37 -37.62
C GLY A 533 14.39 10.87 -38.45
N TYR A 534 13.18 10.75 -37.92
CA TYR A 534 11.95 11.27 -38.53
C TYR A 534 10.87 11.60 -37.50
N ILE A 535 9.97 12.55 -37.79
CA ILE A 535 8.78 12.82 -36.95
C ILE A 535 7.65 11.82 -37.20
N SER A 536 6.78 11.62 -36.20
CA SER A 536 5.68 10.64 -36.26
C SER A 536 4.72 10.88 -37.43
N LYS A 537 4.33 9.80 -38.13
CA LYS A 537 3.31 9.86 -39.21
C LYS A 537 1.90 9.98 -38.62
N LYS A 538 0.91 10.41 -39.42
CA LYS A 538 -0.50 10.21 -39.03
C LYS A 538 -0.73 8.71 -38.72
N PRO A 539 -1.53 8.35 -37.70
CA PRO A 539 -1.69 6.95 -37.31
C PRO A 539 -2.26 6.11 -38.45
N VAL A 540 -1.90 4.83 -38.48
CA VAL A 540 -2.48 3.87 -39.43
C VAL A 540 -3.96 3.62 -39.13
N ILE A 541 -4.70 3.14 -40.12
CA ILE A 541 -6.12 2.79 -39.97
C ILE A 541 -6.26 1.76 -38.82
N PRO A 542 -7.12 2.01 -37.82
CA PRO A 542 -7.35 1.06 -36.75
C PRO A 542 -7.85 -0.28 -37.27
N ALA A 543 -7.53 -1.35 -36.54
CA ALA A 543 -8.16 -2.65 -36.74
C ALA A 543 -9.69 -2.54 -36.52
N VAL A 544 -10.42 -3.54 -37.01
CA VAL A 544 -11.87 -3.62 -36.81
C VAL A 544 -12.16 -3.58 -35.31
N PRO A 545 -13.02 -2.67 -34.82
CA PRO A 545 -13.40 -2.67 -33.41
C PRO A 545 -14.15 -3.96 -33.08
N VAL A 546 -14.09 -4.38 -31.82
CA VAL A 546 -14.90 -5.45 -31.27
C VAL A 546 -16.12 -4.82 -30.62
N VAL A 547 -17.31 -5.13 -31.12
CA VAL A 547 -18.56 -4.55 -30.64
C VAL A 547 -19.40 -5.63 -29.96
N SER A 548 -19.89 -5.34 -28.74
CA SER A 548 -20.78 -6.26 -28.05
C SER A 548 -22.10 -6.39 -28.82
N ASN A 549 -22.52 -7.63 -29.09
CA ASN A 549 -23.73 -7.91 -29.86
C ASN A 549 -24.70 -8.77 -29.05
N GLY A 550 -25.71 -8.11 -28.47
CA GLY A 550 -26.72 -8.77 -27.64
C GLY A 550 -26.20 -9.26 -26.29
N THR A 551 -25.09 -8.69 -25.80
CA THR A 551 -24.47 -9.04 -24.52
C THR A 551 -25.05 -8.25 -23.36
N TYR A 552 -25.11 -6.92 -23.49
CA TYR A 552 -25.61 -5.98 -22.49
C TYR A 552 -26.95 -5.42 -22.95
N PHE A 553 -27.90 -5.20 -22.03
CA PHE A 553 -29.23 -4.69 -22.39
C PHE A 553 -29.41 -3.20 -22.15
N ASP A 554 -28.43 -2.55 -21.51
CA ASP A 554 -28.36 -1.14 -21.15
C ASP A 554 -27.41 -0.33 -22.05
N HIS A 555 -26.38 -0.96 -22.62
CA HIS A 555 -25.41 -0.31 -23.52
C HIS A 555 -24.89 -1.24 -24.63
N ILE A 556 -24.15 -0.67 -25.57
CA ILE A 556 -23.29 -1.41 -26.50
C ILE A 556 -21.85 -1.03 -26.21
N ASN A 557 -21.04 -2.00 -25.78
CA ASN A 557 -19.62 -1.82 -25.51
C ASN A 557 -18.82 -1.97 -26.82
N ILE A 558 -17.96 -0.99 -27.10
CA ILE A 558 -17.09 -0.96 -28.28
C ILE A 558 -15.65 -0.92 -27.79
N LYS A 559 -14.80 -1.84 -28.26
CA LYS A 559 -13.37 -1.93 -27.89
C LYS A 559 -12.50 -1.96 -29.14
N TRP A 560 -11.28 -1.41 -29.06
CA TRP A 560 -10.31 -1.49 -30.16
C TRP A 560 -8.88 -1.53 -29.64
N THR A 561 -7.97 -2.07 -30.46
CA THR A 561 -6.55 -2.18 -30.10
C THR A 561 -5.84 -0.83 -30.24
N LYS A 562 -4.89 -0.57 -29.34
CA LYS A 562 -4.03 0.62 -29.42
C LYS A 562 -3.25 0.64 -30.75
N VAL A 563 -3.44 1.69 -31.52
CA VAL A 563 -2.70 1.99 -32.75
C VAL A 563 -1.38 2.70 -32.43
N LYS A 564 -0.26 2.18 -32.94
CA LYS A 564 1.08 2.77 -32.76
C LYS A 564 1.09 4.22 -33.24
N GLY A 565 1.58 5.13 -32.39
CA GLY A 565 1.66 6.56 -32.69
C GLY A 565 0.34 7.34 -32.55
N ALA A 566 -0.77 6.69 -32.17
CA ALA A 566 -2.02 7.37 -31.85
C ALA A 566 -2.04 7.87 -30.40
N THR A 567 -2.50 9.09 -30.19
CA THR A 567 -2.69 9.69 -28.86
C THR A 567 -4.17 9.85 -28.51
N MET A 568 -5.07 9.69 -29.48
CA MET A 568 -6.53 9.83 -29.33
C MET A 568 -7.29 9.04 -30.40
N TYR A 569 -8.57 8.80 -30.15
CA TYR A 569 -9.48 8.07 -31.04
C TYR A 569 -10.80 8.82 -31.21
N GLU A 570 -11.40 8.71 -32.40
CA GLU A 570 -12.81 9.06 -32.62
C GLU A 570 -13.64 7.79 -32.78
N VAL A 571 -14.75 7.69 -32.05
CA VAL A 571 -15.73 6.62 -32.20
C VAL A 571 -16.91 7.15 -32.98
N TRP A 572 -17.21 6.51 -34.09
CA TRP A 572 -18.28 6.90 -35.01
C TRP A 572 -19.30 5.78 -35.15
N ARG A 573 -20.55 6.15 -35.41
CA ARG A 573 -21.66 5.20 -35.51
C ARG A 573 -22.55 5.48 -36.71
N SER A 574 -22.97 4.42 -37.41
CA SER A 574 -23.97 4.45 -38.48
C SER A 574 -25.04 3.38 -38.26
N ASN A 575 -26.20 3.53 -38.91
CA ASN A 575 -27.22 2.49 -38.99
C ASN A 575 -27.01 1.55 -40.20
N THR A 576 -25.99 1.82 -41.01
CA THR A 576 -25.57 1.03 -42.16
C THR A 576 -24.08 0.73 -42.06
N THR A 577 -23.56 -0.17 -42.90
CA THR A 577 -22.12 -0.42 -43.01
C THR A 577 -21.36 0.74 -43.69
N ASN A 578 -22.06 1.76 -44.18
CA ASN A 578 -21.46 2.90 -44.86
C ASN A 578 -20.94 3.94 -43.85
N SER A 579 -19.62 4.17 -43.86
CA SER A 579 -18.98 5.17 -43.00
C SER A 579 -19.31 6.61 -43.39
N ALA A 580 -19.79 6.86 -44.62
CA ALA A 580 -20.16 8.22 -45.06
C ALA A 580 -21.37 8.78 -44.30
N ASP A 581 -22.23 7.91 -43.79
CA ASP A 581 -23.42 8.27 -43.02
C ASP A 581 -23.18 8.23 -41.50
N ALA A 582 -21.94 7.92 -41.09
CA ALA A 582 -21.59 7.77 -39.69
C ALA A 582 -21.54 9.12 -38.97
N LYS A 583 -22.04 9.15 -37.73
CA LYS A 583 -22.02 10.30 -36.83
C LYS A 583 -21.00 10.09 -35.71
N LEU A 584 -20.27 11.14 -35.36
CA LEU A 584 -19.31 11.11 -34.26
C LEU A 584 -20.05 10.96 -32.93
N LEU A 585 -19.67 9.95 -32.14
CA LEU A 585 -20.14 9.78 -30.77
C LEU A 585 -19.23 10.47 -29.77
N VAL A 586 -17.92 10.18 -29.85
CA VAL A 586 -16.96 10.67 -28.85
C VAL A 586 -15.54 10.78 -29.43
N LYS A 587 -14.75 11.67 -28.84
CA LYS A 587 -13.28 11.66 -28.93
C LYS A 587 -12.71 11.24 -27.60
N THR A 588 -11.87 10.21 -27.57
CA THR A 588 -11.37 9.63 -26.32
C THR A 588 -9.93 9.14 -26.46
N SER A 589 -9.17 9.14 -25.37
CA SER A 589 -7.87 8.46 -25.27
C SER A 589 -8.00 7.02 -24.77
N GLN A 590 -9.19 6.63 -24.28
CA GLN A 590 -9.49 5.26 -23.87
C GLN A 590 -9.61 4.34 -25.08
N LEU A 591 -9.44 3.04 -24.85
CA LEU A 591 -9.53 1.99 -25.89
C LEU A 591 -10.90 1.30 -25.93
N PHE A 592 -11.89 1.93 -25.29
CA PHE A 592 -13.27 1.46 -25.27
C PHE A 592 -14.26 2.63 -25.17
N TYR A 593 -15.52 2.36 -25.49
CA TYR A 593 -16.64 3.27 -25.28
C TYR A 593 -17.94 2.48 -25.06
N ASP A 594 -18.75 2.92 -24.10
CA ASP A 594 -20.08 2.36 -23.85
C ASP A 594 -21.15 3.28 -24.43
N ASN A 595 -21.75 2.86 -25.56
CA ASN A 595 -22.81 3.61 -26.18
C ASN A 595 -24.15 3.31 -25.50
N MET A 596 -24.78 4.33 -24.89
CA MET A 596 -26.07 4.23 -24.19
C MET A 596 -27.22 4.98 -24.89
N SER A 597 -26.93 5.83 -25.88
CA SER A 597 -27.90 6.77 -26.46
C SER A 597 -28.11 6.61 -27.97
N ASP A 598 -29.31 6.94 -28.47
CA ASP A 598 -29.61 6.94 -29.91
C ASP A 598 -29.75 8.35 -30.52
N TYR A 599 -29.62 8.46 -31.83
CA TYR A 599 -29.92 9.67 -32.61
C TYR A 599 -31.14 9.38 -33.49
N THR A 600 -32.23 10.10 -33.24
CA THR A 600 -33.44 10.05 -34.08
C THR A 600 -33.52 11.30 -34.96
N ASN A 601 -34.42 11.31 -35.96
CA ASN A 601 -34.74 12.51 -36.73
C ASN A 601 -35.52 13.49 -35.83
N GLY A 602 -34.80 14.18 -34.95
CA GLY A 602 -35.35 15.08 -33.93
C GLY A 602 -34.40 15.40 -32.76
N GLY A 603 -33.27 14.68 -32.63
CA GLY A 603 -32.27 14.93 -31.57
C GLY A 603 -31.65 13.66 -31.01
N THR A 604 -30.89 13.79 -29.91
CA THR A 604 -30.34 12.67 -29.14
C THR A 604 -31.40 12.16 -28.17
N VAL A 605 -31.70 10.87 -28.20
CA VAL A 605 -32.58 10.19 -27.24
C VAL A 605 -31.70 9.45 -26.24
N ALA A 606 -32.04 9.54 -24.95
CA ALA A 606 -31.24 9.01 -23.84
C ALA A 606 -31.04 7.48 -23.85
N THR A 607 -31.71 6.75 -24.75
CA THR A 607 -31.73 5.29 -24.80
C THR A 607 -31.58 4.76 -26.22
N LEU A 608 -30.83 3.67 -26.39
CA LEU A 608 -30.78 2.86 -27.62
C LEU A 608 -32.11 2.17 -27.96
N ASN A 609 -32.43 2.10 -29.26
CA ASN A 609 -33.59 1.36 -29.76
C ASN A 609 -33.29 -0.14 -29.84
N ARG A 610 -34.09 -0.96 -29.15
CA ARG A 610 -33.77 -2.36 -28.84
C ARG A 610 -33.92 -3.34 -30.02
N GLY A 611 -34.48 -2.88 -31.14
CA GLY A 611 -34.54 -3.62 -32.40
C GLY A 611 -33.49 -3.20 -33.44
N ASN A 612 -32.72 -2.15 -33.17
CA ASN A 612 -31.80 -1.59 -34.15
C ASN A 612 -30.41 -2.22 -34.03
N THR A 613 -29.80 -2.44 -35.20
CA THR A 613 -28.38 -2.80 -35.32
C THR A 613 -27.59 -1.54 -35.65
N TYR A 614 -26.52 -1.28 -34.90
CA TYR A 614 -25.63 -0.14 -35.08
C TYR A 614 -24.24 -0.61 -35.49
N TYR A 615 -23.63 0.08 -36.45
CA TYR A 615 -22.29 -0.17 -36.96
C TYR A 615 -21.32 0.88 -36.44
N TYR A 616 -20.16 0.47 -35.94
CA TYR A 616 -19.19 1.37 -35.31
C TYR A 616 -17.87 1.39 -36.08
N PHE A 617 -17.28 2.58 -36.20
CA PHE A 617 -16.03 2.82 -36.89
C PHE A 617 -15.10 3.61 -35.99
N ILE A 618 -13.81 3.30 -36.03
CA ILE A 618 -12.79 3.98 -35.23
C ILE A 618 -11.83 4.72 -36.15
N LYS A 619 -11.45 5.94 -35.75
CA LYS A 619 -10.31 6.67 -36.33
C LYS A 619 -9.26 6.88 -35.26
N ALA A 620 -7.99 6.69 -35.59
CA ALA A 620 -6.87 6.99 -34.71
C ALA A 620 -6.27 8.35 -35.07
N GLY A 621 -5.93 9.17 -34.08
CA GLY A 621 -5.42 10.52 -34.26
C GLY A 621 -4.18 10.79 -33.44
N ASN A 622 -3.34 11.69 -33.95
CA ASN A 622 -2.28 12.34 -33.21
C ASN A 622 -2.14 13.80 -33.67
N GLY A 623 -1.12 14.50 -33.19
CA GLY A 623 -0.84 15.89 -33.58
C GLY A 623 -0.63 16.12 -35.08
N ASN A 624 -0.36 15.05 -35.84
CA ASN A 624 -0.12 15.08 -37.29
C ASN A 624 -1.33 14.60 -38.12
N GLY A 625 -2.50 14.41 -37.49
CA GLY A 625 -3.77 14.18 -38.17
C GLY A 625 -4.46 12.86 -37.79
N TRP A 626 -5.58 12.59 -38.47
CA TRP A 626 -6.41 11.41 -38.27
C TRP A 626 -6.20 10.37 -39.37
N SER A 627 -6.28 9.09 -39.00
CA SER A 627 -6.39 7.97 -39.94
C SER A 627 -7.71 8.03 -40.72
N ASP A 628 -7.84 7.20 -41.75
CA ASP A 628 -9.15 6.87 -42.32
C ASP A 628 -9.96 5.99 -41.35
N PHE A 629 -11.25 5.80 -41.64
CA PHE A 629 -12.13 4.92 -40.86
C PHE A 629 -11.63 3.47 -40.88
N SER A 630 -11.67 2.81 -39.72
CA SER A 630 -11.60 1.35 -39.65
C SER A 630 -12.72 0.72 -40.47
N ARG A 631 -12.61 -0.59 -40.78
CA ARG A 631 -13.84 -1.34 -41.11
C ARG A 631 -14.76 -1.34 -39.89
N SER A 632 -16.06 -1.43 -40.12
CA SER A 632 -17.03 -1.51 -39.02
C SER A 632 -17.23 -2.92 -38.50
N ASP A 633 -17.57 -2.97 -37.23
CA ASP A 633 -18.27 -4.09 -36.60
C ASP A 633 -19.63 -3.60 -36.07
N TYR A 634 -20.55 -4.51 -35.77
CA TYR A 634 -21.92 -4.18 -35.44
C TYR A 634 -22.38 -4.76 -34.10
N GLY A 635 -23.26 -4.02 -33.44
CA GLY A 635 -23.84 -4.42 -32.17
C GLY A 635 -25.29 -3.99 -32.04
N LYS A 636 -25.98 -4.68 -31.16
CA LYS A 636 -27.32 -4.33 -30.68
C LYS A 636 -27.38 -4.59 -29.18
N VAL A 637 -28.24 -3.88 -28.48
CA VAL A 637 -28.55 -4.17 -27.07
C VAL A 637 -29.28 -5.50 -26.97
N SER A 638 -29.04 -6.22 -25.88
CA SER A 638 -29.78 -7.44 -25.55
C SER A 638 -31.23 -7.10 -25.19
N VAL A 639 -32.14 -7.99 -25.56
CA VAL A 639 -33.52 -8.01 -25.06
C VAL A 639 -33.76 -9.21 -24.15
N LYS A 640 -32.78 -10.10 -24.00
CA LYS A 640 -32.97 -11.35 -23.27
C LYS A 640 -33.05 -11.08 -21.77
N GLY A 641 -34.05 -11.69 -21.13
CA GLY A 641 -34.11 -11.77 -19.67
C GLY A 641 -33.10 -12.76 -19.09
N PRO A 642 -33.17 -13.00 -17.78
CA PRO A 642 -32.33 -13.99 -17.12
C PRO A 642 -32.37 -15.33 -17.86
N ALA A 643 -31.18 -15.82 -18.25
CA ALA A 643 -31.05 -17.05 -19.01
C ALA A 643 -31.52 -18.29 -18.24
N THR A 644 -31.35 -18.25 -16.91
CA THR A 644 -31.86 -19.26 -16.00
C THR A 644 -32.68 -18.61 -14.91
N VAL A 645 -33.78 -19.25 -14.55
CA VAL A 645 -34.48 -19.04 -13.29
C VAL A 645 -34.68 -20.41 -12.66
N THR A 646 -34.53 -20.47 -11.35
CA THR A 646 -34.84 -21.65 -10.56
C THR A 646 -35.74 -21.21 -9.42
N ALA A 647 -36.61 -22.12 -9.00
CA ALA A 647 -37.46 -21.92 -7.84
C ALA A 647 -37.37 -23.19 -7.01
N THR A 648 -37.21 -23.03 -5.70
CA THR A 648 -37.13 -24.19 -4.82
C THR A 648 -38.43 -24.97 -4.82
N LYS A 649 -38.32 -26.30 -4.87
CA LYS A 649 -39.45 -27.23 -4.74
C LYS A 649 -39.24 -28.08 -3.50
N GLY A 650 -40.07 -27.89 -2.50
CA GLY A 650 -40.00 -28.64 -1.27
C GLY A 650 -38.71 -28.44 -0.47
N VAL A 651 -38.12 -27.24 -0.51
CA VAL A 651 -36.90 -26.93 0.26
C VAL A 651 -37.24 -26.16 1.53
N TYR A 652 -38.04 -25.10 1.40
CA TYR A 652 -38.49 -24.26 2.51
C TYR A 652 -40.00 -24.43 2.71
N TRP A 653 -40.47 -24.34 3.95
CA TRP A 653 -41.87 -24.63 4.31
C TRP A 653 -42.75 -23.38 4.30
N ASP A 654 -42.15 -22.21 4.50
CA ASP A 654 -42.81 -20.89 4.60
C ASP A 654 -42.55 -19.99 3.38
N ASN A 655 -41.62 -20.38 2.51
CA ASN A 655 -41.33 -19.65 1.29
C ASN A 655 -40.85 -20.55 0.14
N ILE A 656 -40.73 -19.92 -1.02
CA ILE A 656 -40.09 -20.42 -2.22
C ILE A 656 -39.01 -19.41 -2.55
N ALA A 657 -37.74 -19.83 -2.50
CA ALA A 657 -36.66 -19.01 -2.99
C ALA A 657 -36.60 -19.12 -4.51
N ILE A 658 -36.83 -18.00 -5.18
CA ILE A 658 -36.70 -17.86 -6.62
C ILE A 658 -35.36 -17.21 -6.88
N SER A 659 -34.49 -17.84 -7.68
CA SER A 659 -33.18 -17.29 -8.03
C SER A 659 -32.96 -17.35 -9.53
N TRP A 660 -32.12 -16.46 -10.05
CA TRP A 660 -31.87 -16.37 -11.49
C TRP A 660 -30.45 -15.93 -11.82
N SER A 661 -30.00 -16.26 -13.03
CA SER A 661 -28.73 -15.78 -13.54
C SER A 661 -28.74 -14.26 -13.70
N ALA A 662 -27.63 -13.61 -13.35
CA ALA A 662 -27.46 -12.18 -13.58
C ALA A 662 -27.66 -11.82 -15.06
N VAL A 663 -28.33 -10.70 -15.31
CA VAL A 663 -28.35 -10.07 -16.64
C VAL A 663 -27.35 -8.92 -16.61
N PRO A 664 -26.30 -8.93 -17.45
CA PRO A 664 -25.30 -7.86 -17.50
C PRO A 664 -25.96 -6.49 -17.74
N GLY A 665 -25.72 -5.55 -16.83
CA GLY A 665 -26.29 -4.20 -16.87
C GLY A 665 -27.63 -4.03 -16.16
N ALA A 666 -28.13 -5.02 -15.41
CA ALA A 666 -29.39 -4.88 -14.68
C ALA A 666 -29.20 -4.14 -13.36
N THR A 667 -30.10 -3.20 -13.06
CA THR A 667 -30.18 -2.55 -11.74
C THR A 667 -31.26 -3.15 -10.86
N SER A 668 -32.28 -3.79 -11.43
CA SER A 668 -33.31 -4.50 -10.67
C SER A 668 -33.99 -5.59 -11.51
N TYR A 669 -34.85 -6.38 -10.87
CA TYR A 669 -35.61 -7.45 -11.49
C TYR A 669 -37.07 -7.43 -11.02
N ASP A 670 -38.00 -7.63 -11.96
CA ASP A 670 -39.42 -7.83 -11.69
C ASP A 670 -39.74 -9.33 -11.70
N ILE A 671 -40.43 -9.80 -10.66
CA ILE A 671 -40.80 -11.19 -10.45
C ILE A 671 -42.30 -11.36 -10.68
N TYR A 672 -42.65 -12.37 -11.45
CA TYR A 672 -44.02 -12.73 -11.77
C TYR A 672 -44.31 -14.16 -11.31
N CYS A 673 -45.43 -14.35 -10.61
CA CYS A 673 -45.96 -15.64 -10.15
C CYS A 673 -47.28 -15.89 -10.87
N ASP A 674 -47.42 -17.03 -11.54
CA ASP A 674 -48.61 -17.40 -12.33
C ASP A 674 -49.08 -16.24 -13.23
N ASP A 675 -48.11 -15.68 -13.95
CA ASP A 675 -48.24 -14.55 -14.88
C ASP A 675 -48.70 -13.21 -14.23
N SER A 676 -48.75 -13.15 -12.89
CA SER A 676 -49.09 -11.95 -12.12
C SER A 676 -47.85 -11.30 -11.49
N PHE A 677 -47.72 -9.98 -11.61
CA PHE A 677 -46.62 -9.24 -10.97
C PHE A 677 -46.67 -9.42 -9.46
N THR A 678 -45.54 -9.81 -8.87
CA THR A 678 -45.46 -10.23 -7.47
C THR A 678 -44.55 -9.34 -6.64
N GLY A 679 -43.49 -8.80 -7.24
CA GLY A 679 -42.58 -7.89 -6.56
C GLY A 679 -41.36 -7.57 -7.41
N ASN A 680 -40.55 -6.64 -6.91
CA ASN A 680 -39.27 -6.29 -7.51
C ASN A 680 -38.14 -6.41 -6.49
N THR A 681 -36.90 -6.60 -6.97
CA THR A 681 -35.70 -6.62 -6.13
C THR A 681 -34.46 -6.21 -6.92
N GLU A 682 -33.48 -5.62 -6.25
CA GLU A 682 -32.13 -5.37 -6.81
C GLU A 682 -31.25 -6.64 -6.73
N GLY A 683 -31.64 -7.58 -5.86
CA GLY A 683 -30.96 -8.87 -5.67
C GLY A 683 -31.23 -9.88 -6.79
N ARG A 684 -30.56 -11.03 -6.73
CA ARG A 684 -30.76 -12.16 -7.66
C ARG A 684 -31.58 -13.31 -7.07
N ILE A 685 -32.15 -13.06 -5.90
CA ILE A 685 -32.98 -13.99 -5.14
C ILE A 685 -34.18 -13.22 -4.62
N PHE A 686 -35.36 -13.82 -4.74
CA PHE A 686 -36.60 -13.30 -4.18
C PHE A 686 -37.30 -14.40 -3.38
N PRO A 687 -37.47 -14.23 -2.06
CA PRO A 687 -38.29 -15.13 -1.26
C PRO A 687 -39.77 -14.79 -1.48
N TYR A 688 -40.55 -15.76 -1.91
CA TYR A 688 -42.00 -15.63 -2.05
C TYR A 688 -42.71 -16.58 -1.08
N ALA A 689 -43.64 -16.07 -0.26
CA ALA A 689 -44.37 -16.85 0.75
C ALA A 689 -45.80 -17.15 0.29
N PRO A 690 -46.05 -18.21 -0.51
CA PRO A 690 -47.41 -18.62 -0.83
C PRO A 690 -48.11 -19.15 0.42
N ILE A 691 -49.42 -18.93 0.52
CA ILE A 691 -50.25 -19.44 1.63
C ILE A 691 -50.65 -20.91 1.38
N ASP A 692 -50.25 -21.47 0.24
CA ASP A 692 -50.61 -22.81 -0.20
C ASP A 692 -49.37 -23.65 -0.55
N ASN A 693 -49.61 -24.95 -0.79
CA ASN A 693 -48.58 -25.91 -1.19
C ASN A 693 -48.72 -26.30 -2.67
N PHE A 694 -49.35 -25.47 -3.50
CA PHE A 694 -49.47 -25.73 -4.93
C PHE A 694 -48.17 -25.39 -5.67
N HIS A 695 -48.07 -25.93 -6.87
CA HIS A 695 -46.99 -25.57 -7.78
C HIS A 695 -47.29 -24.22 -8.41
N HIS A 696 -46.41 -23.25 -8.18
CA HIS A 696 -46.48 -21.93 -8.82
C HIS A 696 -45.41 -21.78 -9.88
N LYS A 697 -45.74 -21.04 -10.94
CA LYS A 697 -44.83 -20.74 -12.05
C LYS A 697 -44.22 -19.35 -11.86
N TYR A 698 -42.89 -19.27 -11.85
CA TYR A 698 -42.13 -18.03 -11.68
C TYR A 698 -41.39 -17.65 -12.96
N GLN A 699 -41.48 -16.37 -13.32
CA GLN A 699 -40.73 -15.75 -14.41
C GLN A 699 -40.17 -14.41 -13.95
N VAL A 700 -39.03 -14.04 -14.50
CA VAL A 700 -38.28 -12.85 -14.09
C VAL A 700 -37.95 -11.99 -15.31
N LYS A 701 -38.05 -10.68 -15.16
CA LYS A 701 -37.54 -9.69 -16.12
C LYS A 701 -36.49 -8.83 -15.48
N ALA A 702 -35.41 -8.55 -16.21
CA ALA A 702 -34.40 -7.60 -15.79
C ALA A 702 -34.82 -6.17 -16.17
N LYS A 703 -34.50 -5.22 -15.29
CA LYS A 703 -34.76 -3.80 -15.45
C LYS A 703 -33.45 -3.02 -15.34
N TYR A 704 -33.35 -1.97 -16.15
CA TYR A 704 -32.33 -0.95 -15.99
C TYR A 704 -33.04 0.38 -15.79
N LEU A 705 -33.11 0.77 -14.51
CA LEU A 705 -33.93 1.89 -14.05
C LEU A 705 -35.35 1.76 -14.63
N ASN A 706 -35.93 2.88 -15.08
CA ASN A 706 -37.21 2.92 -15.81
C ASN A 706 -37.02 2.99 -17.33
N LEU A 707 -35.82 2.68 -17.83
CA LEU A 707 -35.45 2.90 -19.23
C LEU A 707 -35.57 1.62 -20.07
N TYR A 708 -35.27 0.46 -19.50
CA TYR A 708 -35.28 -0.82 -20.22
C TYR A 708 -35.89 -1.96 -19.39
N GLU A 709 -36.60 -2.88 -20.06
CA GLU A 709 -37.17 -4.10 -19.47
C GLU A 709 -36.96 -5.30 -20.39
N SER A 710 -36.21 -6.31 -19.96
CA SER A 710 -35.98 -7.50 -20.79
C SER A 710 -37.26 -8.29 -21.12
N ASP A 711 -37.15 -9.19 -22.09
CA ASP A 711 -38.08 -10.33 -22.24
C ASP A 711 -38.10 -11.16 -20.95
N PHE A 712 -39.14 -11.97 -20.80
CA PHE A 712 -39.23 -12.92 -19.68
C PHE A 712 -38.09 -13.95 -19.74
N SER A 713 -37.58 -14.31 -18.57
CA SER A 713 -36.85 -15.57 -18.40
C SER A 713 -37.73 -16.76 -18.83
N PRO A 714 -37.13 -17.95 -19.04
CA PRO A 714 -37.86 -19.22 -18.95
C PRO A 714 -38.66 -19.29 -17.64
N SER A 715 -39.64 -20.17 -17.54
CA SER A 715 -40.38 -20.35 -16.28
C SER A 715 -39.75 -21.41 -15.39
N ALA A 716 -39.63 -21.12 -14.09
CA ALA A 716 -39.34 -22.12 -13.08
C ALA A 716 -40.61 -22.44 -12.29
N THR A 717 -40.85 -23.71 -11.99
CA THR A 717 -41.91 -24.09 -11.06
C THR A 717 -41.32 -24.17 -9.65
N GLY A 718 -41.95 -23.53 -8.68
CA GLY A 718 -41.61 -23.67 -7.26
C GLY A 718 -42.77 -24.27 -6.48
N GLN A 719 -42.48 -24.85 -5.31
CA GLN A 719 -43.48 -25.37 -4.39
C GLN A 719 -42.91 -25.28 -2.97
N ALA A 720 -43.69 -24.78 -2.01
CA ALA A 720 -43.32 -24.87 -0.59
C ALA A 720 -43.33 -26.34 -0.13
N LEU A 721 -42.45 -26.71 0.80
CA LEU A 721 -42.33 -28.07 1.32
C LEU A 721 -43.58 -28.51 2.06
N ALA A 722 -44.17 -29.61 1.59
CA ALA A 722 -45.24 -30.29 2.30
C ALA A 722 -44.76 -30.71 3.70
N THR A 723 -45.54 -30.33 4.71
CA THR A 723 -45.23 -30.44 6.13
C THR A 723 -44.76 -31.85 6.49
N GLY A 724 -43.47 -32.00 6.84
CA GLY A 724 -42.95 -33.24 7.43
C GLY A 724 -41.59 -33.73 6.93
N LYS A 725 -40.52 -32.96 7.20
CA LYS A 725 -39.17 -33.45 7.57
C LYS A 725 -38.28 -32.22 7.78
N THR A 726 -38.38 -31.66 8.97
CA THR A 726 -37.72 -30.42 9.37
C THR A 726 -36.47 -30.70 10.20
N CYS A 727 -35.52 -29.78 10.14
CA CYS A 727 -34.88 -29.35 11.38
C CYS A 727 -35.98 -28.72 12.25
N PHE A 728 -36.39 -29.40 13.31
CA PHE A 728 -37.54 -29.03 14.15
C PHE A 728 -37.31 -27.77 15.02
N PHE A 729 -36.19 -27.09 14.86
CA PHE A 729 -35.80 -25.95 15.68
C PHE A 729 -35.81 -24.67 14.84
N PRO A 730 -36.43 -23.58 15.31
CA PRO A 730 -36.31 -22.28 14.66
C PRO A 730 -34.84 -21.85 14.66
N SER A 731 -34.27 -21.62 13.47
CA SER A 731 -32.92 -21.06 13.30
C SER A 731 -32.96 -19.57 12.99
N ILE A 732 -31.99 -18.82 13.50
CA ILE A 732 -31.83 -17.40 13.18
C ILE A 732 -31.03 -17.29 11.88
N SER A 733 -31.62 -16.69 10.84
CA SER A 733 -30.93 -16.48 9.58
C SER A 733 -29.97 -15.29 9.68
N LEU A 734 -28.73 -15.49 9.24
CA LEU A 734 -27.68 -14.47 9.23
C LEU A 734 -27.36 -14.08 7.79
N ASN A 735 -27.00 -12.81 7.60
CA ASN A 735 -26.38 -12.35 6.36
C ASN A 735 -24.87 -12.53 6.43
N SER A 736 -24.26 -12.97 5.33
CA SER A 736 -22.80 -13.06 5.24
C SER A 736 -22.12 -11.76 5.69
N GLY A 737 -21.11 -11.87 6.55
CA GLY A 737 -20.34 -10.75 7.09
C GLY A 737 -21.00 -9.98 8.24
N LYS A 738 -22.27 -10.25 8.57
CA LYS A 738 -22.97 -9.61 9.70
C LYS A 738 -22.96 -10.53 10.92
N ALA A 739 -22.55 -10.00 12.07
CA ALA A 739 -22.64 -10.72 13.34
C ALA A 739 -24.10 -10.84 13.81
N SER A 740 -24.41 -11.90 14.54
CA SER A 740 -25.65 -11.99 15.31
C SER A 740 -25.68 -10.93 16.42
N ASP A 741 -26.85 -10.70 17.00
CA ASP A 741 -26.95 -10.02 18.30
C ASP A 741 -26.20 -10.82 19.38
N LEU A 742 -26.02 -10.26 20.58
CA LEU A 742 -25.45 -10.98 21.71
C LEU A 742 -26.31 -12.21 22.04
N GLN A 743 -25.64 -13.32 22.33
CA GLN A 743 -26.24 -14.60 22.64
C GLN A 743 -25.88 -15.01 24.06
N ASP A 744 -26.90 -15.33 24.83
CA ASP A 744 -26.80 -15.90 26.17
C ASP A 744 -27.63 -17.19 26.21
N ASP A 745 -27.09 -18.24 26.81
CA ASP A 745 -27.86 -19.46 27.06
C ASP A 745 -27.32 -20.31 28.23
N GLY A 746 -28.16 -21.20 28.75
CA GLY A 746 -27.81 -22.10 29.84
C GLY A 746 -26.94 -23.29 29.42
N ALA A 747 -26.27 -23.91 30.39
CA ALA A 747 -25.52 -25.14 30.17
C ALA A 747 -26.43 -26.24 29.59
N GLY A 748 -25.99 -26.88 28.52
CA GLY A 748 -26.71 -27.93 27.81
C GLY A 748 -27.68 -27.46 26.72
N ASN A 749 -27.89 -26.15 26.57
CA ASN A 749 -28.80 -25.60 25.57
C ASN A 749 -28.16 -25.50 24.19
N SER A 750 -29.01 -25.49 23.16
CA SER A 750 -28.64 -25.51 21.75
C SER A 750 -29.31 -24.35 21.03
N LYS A 751 -28.54 -23.52 20.33
CA LYS A 751 -29.05 -22.41 19.52
C LYS A 751 -28.63 -22.55 18.08
N TYR A 752 -29.58 -22.41 17.17
CA TYR A 752 -29.37 -22.68 15.75
C TYR A 752 -29.36 -21.40 14.91
N PHE A 753 -28.44 -21.34 13.95
CA PHE A 753 -28.31 -20.27 12.97
C PHE A 753 -28.21 -20.85 11.56
N SER A 754 -28.51 -20.04 10.55
CA SER A 754 -28.38 -20.44 9.15
C SER A 754 -27.81 -19.33 8.28
N VAL A 755 -27.03 -19.70 7.27
CA VAL A 755 -26.53 -18.81 6.20
C VAL A 755 -26.68 -19.49 4.85
N ASP A 756 -27.12 -18.76 3.84
CA ASP A 756 -27.09 -19.21 2.45
C ASP A 756 -25.72 -18.91 1.82
N VAL A 757 -25.01 -19.97 1.42
CA VAL A 757 -23.71 -19.87 0.74
C VAL A 757 -23.94 -19.78 -0.77
N PRO A 758 -23.52 -18.68 -1.44
CA PRO A 758 -23.65 -18.56 -2.89
C PRO A 758 -22.74 -19.53 -3.66
N VAL A 759 -23.04 -19.73 -4.95
CA VAL A 759 -22.17 -20.51 -5.86
C VAL A 759 -20.84 -19.79 -6.07
N GLY A 760 -19.74 -20.57 -6.18
CA GLY A 760 -18.41 -20.05 -6.48
C GLY A 760 -17.66 -19.48 -5.27
N MET A 761 -18.15 -19.72 -4.04
CA MET A 761 -17.42 -19.36 -2.83
C MET A 761 -16.23 -20.28 -2.62
N THR A 762 -15.07 -19.71 -2.31
CA THR A 762 -13.83 -20.45 -2.04
C THR A 762 -13.67 -20.74 -0.56
N ARG A 763 -14.22 -19.89 0.32
CA ARG A 763 -14.16 -20.07 1.77
C ARG A 763 -15.46 -19.67 2.47
N LEU A 764 -15.79 -20.41 3.53
CA LEU A 764 -16.82 -20.05 4.51
C LEU A 764 -16.16 -20.03 5.89
N VAL A 765 -16.21 -18.89 6.57
CA VAL A 765 -15.62 -18.69 7.90
C VAL A 765 -16.72 -18.30 8.88
N ALA A 766 -16.91 -19.09 9.93
CA ALA A 766 -17.81 -18.80 11.04
C ALA A 766 -16.99 -18.62 12.32
N THR A 767 -17.23 -17.53 13.04
CA THR A 767 -16.47 -17.16 14.24
C THR A 767 -17.43 -16.86 15.38
N ILE A 768 -17.22 -17.50 16.52
CA ILE A 768 -17.77 -17.06 17.81
C ILE A 768 -16.73 -16.20 18.50
N ASP A 769 -17.11 -14.98 18.89
CA ASP A 769 -16.28 -14.09 19.71
C ASP A 769 -16.88 -13.96 21.13
N GLY A 770 -16.03 -13.95 22.16
CA GLY A 770 -16.40 -13.78 23.56
C GLY A 770 -16.26 -15.00 24.50
N SER A 771 -15.57 -16.09 24.13
CA SER A 771 -15.47 -17.33 24.95
C SER A 771 -14.04 -17.94 24.98
N PRO A 772 -13.33 -18.04 26.15
CA PRO A 772 -13.78 -18.89 27.23
C PRO A 772 -13.35 -18.49 28.66
N ILE A 773 -14.04 -19.11 29.61
CA ILE A 773 -13.55 -19.62 30.89
C ILE A 773 -14.37 -20.89 31.14
N LEU A 774 -13.93 -21.81 32.03
CA LEU A 774 -14.73 -22.99 32.46
C LEU A 774 -16.16 -22.67 32.96
N LYS A 775 -16.55 -21.40 33.05
CA LYS A 775 -17.87 -20.90 33.44
C LYS A 775 -18.69 -20.28 32.29
N ASN A 776 -18.12 -20.08 31.09
CA ASN A 776 -18.71 -19.36 29.95
C ASN A 776 -18.32 -20.05 28.62
N ASP A 777 -18.47 -21.37 28.55
CA ASP A 777 -17.95 -22.22 27.47
C ASP A 777 -19.06 -22.66 26.50
N CYS A 778 -18.91 -22.31 25.22
CA CYS A 778 -19.85 -22.55 24.14
C CYS A 778 -19.11 -23.11 22.92
N ASP A 779 -19.55 -24.29 22.45
CA ASP A 779 -19.01 -24.99 21.27
C ASP A 779 -19.77 -24.61 19.98
N LEU A 780 -19.08 -24.56 18.84
CA LEU A 780 -19.62 -24.31 17.51
C LEU A 780 -19.62 -25.58 16.64
N PHE A 781 -20.74 -25.85 15.98
CA PHE A 781 -20.85 -26.91 14.97
C PHE A 781 -21.51 -26.40 13.70
N ALA A 782 -21.14 -26.92 12.53
CA ALA A 782 -21.74 -26.56 11.25
C ALA A 782 -22.07 -27.80 10.39
N LYS A 783 -23.10 -27.71 9.56
CA LYS A 783 -23.47 -28.76 8.60
C LYS A 783 -24.27 -28.21 7.42
N PHE A 784 -23.96 -28.71 6.21
CA PHE A 784 -24.68 -28.35 4.99
C PHE A 784 -26.07 -29.01 4.94
N ALA A 785 -27.06 -28.25 4.47
CA ALA A 785 -28.45 -28.63 4.19
C ALA A 785 -29.30 -29.19 5.36
N THR A 786 -28.69 -29.55 6.49
CA THR A 786 -29.38 -30.09 7.68
C THR A 786 -28.76 -29.54 8.96
N CYS A 787 -29.54 -29.43 10.04
CA CYS A 787 -29.02 -28.94 11.31
C CYS A 787 -27.95 -29.88 11.90
N PRO A 788 -26.82 -29.33 12.36
CA PRO A 788 -25.82 -30.09 13.10
C PRO A 788 -26.35 -30.53 14.48
N THR A 789 -25.85 -31.66 14.97
CA THR A 789 -25.98 -32.08 16.37
C THR A 789 -24.61 -32.42 16.91
N LYS A 790 -24.47 -32.54 18.24
CA LYS A 790 -23.21 -33.00 18.86
C LYS A 790 -22.74 -34.38 18.39
N ALA A 791 -23.65 -35.20 17.87
CA ALA A 791 -23.35 -36.54 17.35
C ALA A 791 -23.29 -36.59 15.81
N SER A 792 -23.76 -35.55 15.11
CA SER A 792 -23.82 -35.50 13.65
C SER A 792 -23.63 -34.06 13.17
N TYR A 793 -22.38 -33.70 12.89
CA TYR A 793 -21.97 -32.41 12.35
C TYR A 793 -21.11 -32.62 11.10
N GLY A 794 -21.02 -31.60 10.24
CA GLY A 794 -20.08 -31.59 9.13
C GLY A 794 -18.70 -31.12 9.58
N VAL A 795 -18.65 -30.03 10.33
CA VAL A 795 -17.42 -29.45 10.91
C VAL A 795 -17.70 -28.98 12.34
N LYS A 796 -16.74 -29.18 13.24
CA LYS A 796 -16.72 -28.62 14.60
C LYS A 796 -15.73 -27.45 14.64
N GLY A 797 -16.04 -26.41 15.41
CA GLY A 797 -15.16 -25.28 15.65
C GLY A 797 -13.88 -25.65 16.37
N VAL A 798 -12.86 -24.81 16.18
CA VAL A 798 -11.55 -24.91 16.83
C VAL A 798 -11.36 -23.71 17.76
N GLU A 799 -11.32 -24.00 19.06
CA GLU A 799 -11.10 -23.04 20.14
C GLU A 799 -9.66 -22.48 20.15
N SER A 800 -9.51 -21.17 20.38
CA SER A 800 -8.20 -20.52 20.51
C SER A 800 -8.31 -19.24 21.35
N GLY A 801 -8.01 -19.33 22.64
CA GLY A 801 -8.31 -18.22 23.55
C GLY A 801 -9.81 -17.91 23.47
N ILE A 802 -10.20 -16.62 23.47
CA ILE A 802 -11.61 -16.14 23.53
C ILE A 802 -12.47 -16.32 22.28
N VAL A 803 -11.99 -17.09 21.31
CA VAL A 803 -12.59 -17.21 19.98
C VAL A 803 -12.67 -18.67 19.57
N GLU A 804 -13.81 -19.06 19.01
CA GLU A 804 -13.98 -20.35 18.33
C GLU A 804 -14.28 -20.13 16.85
N THR A 805 -13.67 -20.92 15.97
CA THR A 805 -13.77 -20.70 14.52
C THR A 805 -14.01 -21.99 13.75
N ILE A 806 -14.90 -21.93 12.76
CA ILE A 806 -15.05 -22.92 11.68
C ILE A 806 -14.57 -22.29 10.37
N THR A 807 -13.75 -23.04 9.62
CA THR A 807 -13.35 -22.69 8.25
C THR A 807 -13.65 -23.86 7.34
N VAL A 808 -14.40 -23.62 6.27
CA VAL A 808 -14.70 -24.61 5.22
C VAL A 808 -14.11 -24.13 3.90
N SER A 809 -13.27 -24.97 3.31
CA SER A 809 -12.72 -24.78 1.96
C SER A 809 -13.71 -25.27 0.91
N ASN A 810 -13.90 -24.49 -0.16
CA ASN A 810 -14.81 -24.77 -1.28
C ASN A 810 -16.21 -25.22 -0.80
N PRO A 811 -16.88 -24.42 0.04
CA PRO A 811 -18.17 -24.80 0.63
C PRO A 811 -19.22 -25.07 -0.46
N ALA A 812 -20.02 -26.12 -0.27
CA ALA A 812 -21.16 -26.39 -1.14
C ALA A 812 -22.15 -25.23 -1.12
N ALA A 813 -22.62 -24.81 -2.30
CA ALA A 813 -23.63 -23.76 -2.43
C ALA A 813 -24.99 -24.22 -1.87
N GLY A 814 -25.66 -23.33 -1.15
CA GLY A 814 -26.93 -23.59 -0.46
C GLY A 814 -26.85 -23.32 1.05
N THR A 815 -27.89 -23.69 1.79
CA THR A 815 -28.00 -23.34 3.21
C THR A 815 -27.06 -24.18 4.09
N TRP A 816 -26.25 -23.50 4.88
CA TRP A 816 -25.46 -24.06 5.96
C TRP A 816 -26.10 -23.73 7.30
N TYR A 817 -26.20 -24.73 8.17
CA TYR A 817 -26.72 -24.58 9.52
C TYR A 817 -25.58 -24.63 10.54
N PHE A 818 -25.68 -23.79 11.56
CA PHE A 818 -24.74 -23.68 12.67
C PHE A 818 -25.45 -23.94 13.99
N LEU A 819 -24.76 -24.60 14.92
CA LEU A 819 -25.21 -24.86 16.29
C LEU A 819 -24.21 -24.26 17.26
N LEU A 820 -24.68 -23.38 18.13
CA LEU A 820 -24.00 -23.00 19.37
C LEU A 820 -24.51 -23.93 20.48
N TYR A 821 -23.60 -24.58 21.17
CA TYR A 821 -23.92 -25.49 22.27
C TYR A 821 -23.22 -25.05 23.55
N GLY A 822 -23.99 -24.72 24.59
CA GLY A 822 -23.42 -24.38 25.89
C GLY A 822 -22.86 -25.60 26.60
N THR A 823 -21.55 -25.81 26.55
CA THR A 823 -20.87 -26.82 27.39
C THR A 823 -20.97 -26.41 28.87
N THR A 824 -20.90 -25.11 29.13
CA THR A 824 -21.42 -24.47 30.36
C THR A 824 -22.40 -23.35 30.00
N ALA A 825 -23.01 -22.69 30.99
CA ALA A 825 -23.86 -21.54 30.70
C ALA A 825 -22.98 -20.44 30.09
N TYR A 826 -23.44 -19.80 29.00
CA TYR A 826 -22.67 -18.77 28.34
C TYR A 826 -23.44 -17.45 28.20
N SER A 827 -22.70 -16.34 28.18
CA SER A 827 -23.25 -15.00 28.00
C SER A 827 -22.32 -14.07 27.24
N GLY A 828 -22.91 -13.21 26.41
CA GLY A 828 -22.23 -12.15 25.68
C GLY A 828 -21.51 -12.60 24.42
N VAL A 829 -21.84 -13.77 23.86
CA VAL A 829 -21.16 -14.29 22.66
C VAL A 829 -21.86 -13.82 21.38
N THR A 830 -21.12 -13.64 20.29
CA THR A 830 -21.71 -13.36 18.97
C THR A 830 -21.23 -14.37 17.94
N LEU A 831 -22.12 -14.80 17.04
CA LEU A 831 -21.75 -15.61 15.88
C LEU A 831 -21.69 -14.71 14.64
N LYS A 832 -20.53 -14.66 13.98
CA LYS A 832 -20.36 -14.02 12.67
C LYS A 832 -20.00 -15.07 11.63
N VAL A 833 -20.70 -15.08 10.51
CA VAL A 833 -20.43 -16.00 9.40
C VAL A 833 -20.18 -15.19 8.14
N THR A 834 -19.08 -15.45 7.44
CA THR A 834 -18.70 -14.77 6.20
C THR A 834 -18.36 -15.78 5.11
N CYS A 835 -18.91 -15.56 3.91
CA CYS A 835 -18.57 -16.29 2.69
C CYS A 835 -17.63 -15.42 1.85
N TYR A 836 -16.52 -15.99 1.39
CA TYR A 836 -15.54 -15.33 0.54
C TYR A 836 -15.52 -15.96 -0.84
N SER A 837 -15.59 -15.11 -1.86
CA SER A 837 -15.47 -15.54 -3.26
C SER A 837 -14.03 -15.72 -3.71
N VAL A 838 -13.07 -15.09 -3.00
CA VAL A 838 -11.62 -15.25 -3.17
C VAL A 838 -10.96 -15.11 -1.78
N ALA A 839 -9.91 -15.90 -1.52
CA ALA A 839 -9.09 -15.77 -0.32
C ALA A 839 -7.60 -15.92 -0.71
N ASP A 840 -6.89 -14.81 -0.78
CA ASP A 840 -5.54 -14.76 -1.36
C ASP A 840 -4.45 -14.54 -0.30
N ILE A 841 -3.32 -15.23 -0.41
CA ILE A 841 -2.18 -15.07 0.50
C ILE A 841 -1.18 -14.10 -0.14
N VAL A 842 -0.88 -12.99 0.53
CA VAL A 842 0.09 -12.00 0.05
C VAL A 842 1.22 -11.84 1.06
N LEU A 843 2.46 -12.06 0.62
CA LEU A 843 3.64 -11.81 1.44
C LEU A 843 3.96 -10.30 1.47
N THR A 844 3.94 -9.72 2.66
CA THR A 844 4.23 -8.30 2.94
C THR A 844 5.65 -8.07 3.43
N GLN A 845 6.33 -9.13 3.86
CA GLN A 845 7.74 -9.15 4.23
C GLN A 845 8.31 -10.49 3.79
N VAL A 846 9.44 -10.44 3.10
CA VAL A 846 10.26 -11.58 2.71
C VAL A 846 11.72 -11.34 3.11
N PRO A 847 12.52 -12.39 3.35
CA PRO A 847 13.94 -12.25 3.63
C PRO A 847 14.69 -11.62 2.44
N ALA A 848 15.78 -10.91 2.72
CA ALA A 848 16.69 -10.48 1.66
C ALA A 848 17.42 -11.70 1.08
N ASN A 849 17.69 -11.66 -0.23
CA ASN A 849 18.60 -12.60 -0.87
C ASN A 849 20.06 -12.28 -0.49
N ASP A 850 20.97 -13.19 -0.84
CA ASP A 850 22.43 -13.06 -0.71
C ASP A 850 22.91 -12.87 0.74
N LEU A 851 22.15 -13.38 1.72
CA LEU A 851 22.60 -13.47 3.10
C LEU A 851 23.50 -14.70 3.28
N ALA A 852 24.58 -14.54 4.07
CA ALA A 852 25.45 -15.65 4.45
C ALA A 852 24.76 -16.52 5.50
N VAL A 853 24.90 -17.85 5.38
CA VAL A 853 24.37 -18.78 6.38
C VAL A 853 25.32 -18.91 7.59
N PRO A 854 24.82 -19.12 8.83
CA PRO A 854 23.41 -19.24 9.18
C PRO A 854 22.72 -17.88 9.39
N PHE A 855 21.47 -17.76 8.92
CA PHE A 855 20.60 -16.63 9.24
C PHE A 855 19.17 -17.11 9.53
N THR A 856 18.32 -16.21 10.05
CA THR A 856 16.89 -16.50 10.25
C THR A 856 16.07 -15.83 9.16
N ALA A 857 15.48 -16.64 8.28
CA ALA A 857 14.49 -16.17 7.32
C ALA A 857 13.21 -15.75 8.07
N LYS A 858 12.75 -14.52 7.85
CA LYS A 858 11.53 -13.97 8.43
C LYS A 858 10.54 -13.57 7.33
N PHE A 859 9.32 -14.07 7.47
CA PHE A 859 8.20 -13.79 6.58
C PHE A 859 7.07 -13.16 7.38
N ALA A 860 6.38 -12.22 6.74
CA ALA A 860 5.09 -11.72 7.21
C ALA A 860 4.16 -11.55 6.00
N GLY A 861 2.89 -11.85 6.17
CA GLY A 861 1.92 -11.72 5.08
C GLY A 861 0.52 -11.44 5.58
N LYS A 862 -0.41 -11.33 4.62
CA LYS A 862 -1.83 -11.17 4.87
C LYS A 862 -2.64 -12.16 4.04
N VAL A 863 -3.77 -12.60 4.58
CA VAL A 863 -4.82 -13.24 3.80
C VAL A 863 -5.85 -12.18 3.43
N LEU A 864 -6.08 -11.94 2.14
CA LEU A 864 -6.97 -10.90 1.62
C LEU A 864 -8.26 -11.50 1.05
N ASP A 865 -9.35 -10.73 1.15
CA ASP A 865 -10.64 -11.06 0.53
C ASP A 865 -10.69 -10.69 -0.97
N GLU A 866 -11.84 -10.88 -1.61
CA GLU A 866 -12.08 -10.54 -3.02
C GLU A 866 -11.85 -9.06 -3.37
N SER A 867 -11.78 -8.17 -2.40
CA SER A 867 -11.47 -6.76 -2.63
C SER A 867 -9.97 -6.52 -2.77
N GLY A 868 -9.12 -7.47 -2.36
CA GLY A 868 -7.67 -7.31 -2.30
C GLY A 868 -7.18 -6.26 -1.29
N ILE A 869 -8.05 -5.79 -0.39
CA ILE A 869 -7.74 -4.73 0.59
C ILE A 869 -7.98 -5.20 2.02
N ASN A 870 -9.12 -5.85 2.29
CA ASN A 870 -9.42 -6.27 3.65
C ASN A 870 -8.77 -7.61 3.96
N GLY A 871 -8.18 -7.71 5.14
CA GLY A 871 -7.65 -8.97 5.63
C GLY A 871 -8.73 -9.88 6.20
N ILE A 872 -8.61 -11.18 5.98
CA ILE A 872 -9.50 -12.19 6.53
C ILE A 872 -8.94 -12.69 7.87
N PRO A 873 -9.60 -12.41 9.00
CA PRO A 873 -9.10 -12.81 10.31
C PRO A 873 -9.32 -14.29 10.60
N ASN A 874 -8.58 -14.82 11.57
CA ASN A 874 -8.72 -16.16 12.14
C ASN A 874 -8.54 -17.33 11.16
N ILE A 875 -7.86 -17.13 10.03
CA ILE A 875 -7.54 -18.20 9.09
C ILE A 875 -6.24 -18.90 9.51
N VAL A 876 -6.25 -20.23 9.51
CA VAL A 876 -5.06 -21.06 9.70
C VAL A 876 -4.33 -21.22 8.38
N LEU A 877 -3.02 -20.98 8.38
CA LEU A 877 -2.13 -21.23 7.26
C LEU A 877 -1.14 -22.34 7.62
N LYS A 878 -0.53 -22.93 6.59
CA LYS A 878 0.59 -23.85 6.68
C LYS A 878 1.77 -23.24 5.92
N ALA A 879 2.97 -23.43 6.45
CA ALA A 879 4.22 -23.09 5.78
C ALA A 879 5.03 -24.37 5.53
N ARG A 880 5.40 -24.65 4.28
CA ARG A 880 6.37 -25.69 3.96
C ARG A 880 7.78 -25.13 4.07
N ASN A 881 8.62 -25.83 4.83
CA ASN A 881 10.03 -25.51 4.95
C ASN A 881 10.84 -26.39 3.97
N PRO A 882 11.46 -25.81 2.93
CA PRO A 882 12.20 -26.56 1.91
C PRO A 882 13.44 -27.25 2.48
N ILE A 883 14.01 -26.73 3.57
CA ILE A 883 15.24 -27.27 4.18
C ILE A 883 14.97 -28.60 4.89
N THR A 884 13.81 -28.69 5.56
CA THR A 884 13.45 -29.86 6.38
C THR A 884 12.43 -30.76 5.70
N GLY A 885 11.79 -30.30 4.62
CA GLY A 885 10.60 -30.91 4.03
C GLY A 885 9.36 -30.86 4.92
N ALA A 886 9.44 -30.26 6.11
CA ALA A 886 8.36 -30.24 7.08
C ALA A 886 7.33 -29.15 6.77
N VAL A 887 6.06 -29.46 7.01
CA VAL A 887 4.96 -28.49 6.96
C VAL A 887 4.62 -28.06 8.39
N SER A 888 4.72 -26.76 8.65
CA SER A 888 4.37 -26.15 9.94
C SER A 888 3.01 -25.49 9.87
N VAL A 889 2.12 -25.78 10.81
CA VAL A 889 0.87 -25.03 10.97
C VAL A 889 1.20 -23.70 11.64
N LEU A 890 0.82 -22.59 11.00
CA LEU A 890 1.03 -21.24 11.52
C LEU A 890 -0.08 -20.84 12.48
N THR A 891 0.21 -19.84 13.30
CA THR A 891 -0.81 -19.15 14.10
C THR A 891 -1.88 -18.57 13.18
N LYS A 892 -3.13 -18.60 13.63
CA LYS A 892 -4.25 -17.97 12.93
C LYS A 892 -3.93 -16.51 12.57
N THR A 893 -4.43 -16.04 11.43
CA THR A 893 -4.32 -14.63 11.08
C THR A 893 -4.96 -13.74 12.14
N ASP A 894 -4.36 -12.58 12.40
CA ASP A 894 -4.91 -11.60 13.34
C ASP A 894 -6.20 -10.94 12.81
N ALA A 895 -6.77 -10.00 13.58
CA ALA A 895 -7.97 -9.26 13.18
C ALA A 895 -7.86 -8.52 11.83
N LYS A 896 -6.64 -8.29 11.33
CA LYS A 896 -6.34 -7.64 10.05
C LYS A 896 -5.87 -8.63 8.98
N GLY A 897 -6.06 -9.93 9.21
CA GLY A 897 -5.64 -10.99 8.30
C GLY A 897 -4.13 -11.25 8.27
N VAL A 898 -3.33 -10.72 9.20
CA VAL A 898 -1.86 -10.80 9.17
C VAL A 898 -1.35 -12.10 9.78
N PHE A 899 -0.32 -12.69 9.19
CA PHE A 899 0.45 -13.82 9.73
C PHE A 899 1.96 -13.55 9.71
N LYS A 900 2.72 -14.33 10.49
CA LYS A 900 4.19 -14.32 10.53
C LYS A 900 4.74 -15.74 10.54
N TYR A 901 5.91 -15.92 9.95
CA TYR A 901 6.66 -17.17 9.98
C TYR A 901 8.15 -16.89 10.00
N SER A 902 8.93 -17.72 10.69
CA SER A 902 10.38 -17.62 10.65
C SER A 902 11.03 -18.97 10.86
N THR A 903 12.15 -19.20 10.18
CA THR A 903 12.97 -20.40 10.36
C THR A 903 14.44 -20.10 10.11
N ALA A 904 15.32 -20.89 10.71
CA ALA A 904 16.74 -20.83 10.41
C ALA A 904 17.02 -21.38 9.00
N VAL A 905 17.93 -20.71 8.28
CA VAL A 905 18.55 -21.15 7.03
C VAL A 905 20.02 -21.38 7.34
N ASN A 906 20.42 -22.65 7.34
CA ASN A 906 21.75 -23.10 7.80
C ASN A 906 22.63 -23.65 6.67
N SER A 907 22.13 -23.65 5.44
CA SER A 907 22.79 -24.24 4.28
C SER A 907 22.67 -23.30 3.10
N GLU A 908 23.75 -23.17 2.34
CA GLU A 908 23.76 -22.33 1.14
C GLU A 908 22.85 -22.91 0.04
N GLY A 909 22.12 -22.06 -0.68
CA GLY A 909 21.23 -22.47 -1.77
C GLY A 909 19.99 -21.61 -1.99
N GLU A 910 19.16 -22.06 -2.93
CA GLU A 910 17.76 -21.64 -3.07
C GLU A 910 16.86 -22.43 -2.12
N HIS A 911 16.05 -21.69 -1.36
CA HIS A 911 15.09 -22.22 -0.41
C HIS A 911 13.71 -21.64 -0.70
N THR A 912 12.87 -22.39 -1.41
CA THR A 912 11.48 -21.98 -1.70
C THR A 912 10.57 -22.27 -0.52
N PHE A 913 10.09 -21.23 0.13
CA PHE A 913 9.09 -21.31 1.19
C PHE A 913 7.70 -21.18 0.60
N ASP A 914 6.82 -22.13 0.91
CA ASP A 914 5.45 -22.16 0.42
C ASP A 914 4.45 -21.91 1.57
N PHE A 915 3.48 -21.03 1.35
CA PHE A 915 2.41 -20.70 2.28
C PHE A 915 1.07 -21.05 1.65
N PHE A 916 0.27 -21.90 2.31
CA PHE A 916 -0.99 -22.43 1.79
C PHE A 916 -1.99 -22.67 2.92
N PHE A 917 -3.27 -22.92 2.62
CA PHE A 917 -4.27 -23.15 3.67
C PHE A 917 -4.32 -24.62 4.11
N ASN A 918 -4.69 -25.53 3.20
CA ASN A 918 -4.89 -26.94 3.53
C ASN A 918 -3.98 -27.87 2.73
N ASP A 919 -4.09 -27.82 1.40
CA ASP A 919 -3.39 -28.68 0.45
C ASP A 919 -2.59 -27.82 -0.52
N MET A 920 -1.59 -28.41 -1.19
CA MET A 920 -0.72 -27.71 -2.12
C MET A 920 -0.69 -28.41 -3.50
N PRO A 921 -0.99 -27.70 -4.60
CA PRO A 921 -1.43 -26.30 -4.62
C PRO A 921 -2.88 -26.18 -4.10
N ASP A 922 -3.22 -25.06 -3.47
CA ASP A 922 -4.61 -24.83 -3.06
C ASP A 922 -5.47 -24.53 -4.29
N THR A 923 -6.30 -25.49 -4.68
CA THR A 923 -7.18 -25.43 -5.88
C THR A 923 -8.13 -24.22 -5.92
N ALA A 924 -8.28 -23.50 -4.81
CA ALA A 924 -9.15 -22.33 -4.67
C ALA A 924 -8.44 -20.96 -4.78
N LYS A 925 -7.21 -20.91 -5.32
CA LYS A 925 -6.34 -19.72 -5.41
C LYS A 925 -5.91 -19.18 -4.04
N GLY A 926 -5.06 -19.92 -3.34
CA GLY A 926 -4.65 -19.61 -1.97
C GLY A 926 -3.24 -20.08 -1.61
N THR A 927 -2.27 -19.97 -2.52
CA THR A 927 -0.87 -20.31 -2.26
C THR A 927 0.02 -19.12 -2.57
N ALA A 928 0.99 -18.83 -1.70
CA ALA A 928 2.04 -17.86 -1.93
C ALA A 928 3.39 -18.50 -1.67
N SER A 929 4.32 -18.34 -2.60
CA SER A 929 5.68 -18.85 -2.42
C SER A 929 6.74 -17.77 -2.60
N HIS A 930 7.86 -17.98 -1.94
CA HIS A 930 9.02 -17.11 -2.06
C HIS A 930 10.31 -17.91 -1.93
N THR A 931 11.17 -17.76 -2.94
CA THR A 931 12.50 -18.35 -2.96
C THR A 931 13.48 -17.41 -2.28
N VAL A 932 14.13 -17.89 -1.21
CA VAL A 932 15.24 -17.21 -0.56
C VAL A 932 16.53 -17.77 -1.14
N ALA A 933 17.30 -16.93 -1.81
CA ALA A 933 18.63 -17.28 -2.30
C ALA A 933 19.70 -16.81 -1.29
N THR A 934 20.67 -17.66 -0.98
CA THR A 934 21.77 -17.33 -0.06
C THR A 934 23.08 -17.06 -0.79
N ARG A 935 24.01 -16.36 -0.13
CA ARG A 935 25.32 -16.01 -0.72
C ARG A 935 26.25 -17.22 -0.75
N LYS A 936 26.31 -17.89 -1.91
CA LYS A 936 27.17 -19.06 -2.09
C LYS A 936 28.59 -18.67 -2.52
N GLY A 937 29.59 -18.87 -1.66
CA GLY A 937 30.97 -19.06 -2.13
C GLY A 937 31.09 -20.41 -2.84
N CYS A 938 31.97 -20.58 -3.82
CA CYS A 938 32.07 -21.89 -4.48
C CYS A 938 32.54 -22.96 -3.46
N LEU A 939 31.68 -23.96 -3.20
CA LEU A 939 31.94 -25.10 -2.31
C LEU A 939 32.23 -26.40 -3.09
N GLU A 940 32.46 -26.30 -4.39
CA GLU A 940 32.77 -27.45 -5.23
C GLU A 940 34.17 -27.98 -4.91
N ALA A 941 34.27 -29.24 -4.51
CA ALA A 941 35.48 -29.80 -3.91
C ALA A 941 36.65 -29.98 -4.90
N ASN A 942 36.38 -30.04 -6.21
CA ASN A 942 37.39 -30.24 -7.25
C ASN A 942 37.89 -28.93 -7.89
N GLY A 943 37.42 -27.78 -7.41
CA GLY A 943 37.85 -26.45 -7.85
C GLY A 943 37.50 -26.09 -9.29
N PHE A 944 36.45 -26.68 -9.87
CA PHE A 944 35.99 -26.33 -11.23
C PHE A 944 35.44 -24.91 -11.33
N PHE A 945 34.94 -24.36 -10.23
CA PHE A 945 34.30 -23.06 -10.17
C PHE A 945 34.96 -22.23 -9.06
N ASP A 946 35.06 -20.92 -9.26
CA ASP A 946 35.60 -19.98 -8.27
C ASP A 946 34.51 -19.09 -7.64
N MET A 947 33.38 -18.95 -8.33
CA MET A 947 32.23 -18.18 -7.88
C MET A 947 30.93 -18.95 -8.14
N SER A 948 29.97 -18.73 -7.26
CA SER A 948 28.58 -19.10 -7.48
C SER A 948 27.65 -17.97 -7.05
N ALA A 949 26.52 -17.79 -7.72
CA ALA A 949 25.54 -16.77 -7.39
C ALA A 949 24.13 -17.19 -7.85
N TYR A 950 23.13 -16.48 -7.37
CA TYR A 950 21.77 -16.54 -7.90
C TYR A 950 21.43 -15.15 -8.42
N ILE A 951 21.29 -15.01 -9.73
CA ILE A 951 21.14 -13.68 -10.35
C ILE A 951 19.73 -13.59 -10.92
N PRO A 952 18.91 -12.60 -10.51
CA PRO A 952 17.57 -12.43 -11.08
C PRO A 952 17.64 -12.20 -12.60
N ALA A 953 16.78 -12.90 -13.35
CA ALA A 953 16.56 -12.69 -14.78
C ALA A 953 15.27 -11.90 -15.02
N GLU A 954 15.03 -11.47 -16.27
CA GLU A 954 13.73 -10.92 -16.62
C GLU A 954 12.59 -11.93 -16.39
N PRO A 955 11.44 -11.52 -15.82
CA PRO A 955 10.28 -12.39 -15.68
C PRO A 955 9.86 -13.03 -17.00
N VAL A 956 9.31 -14.24 -16.93
CA VAL A 956 8.84 -14.96 -18.10
C VAL A 956 7.64 -14.22 -18.71
N VAL A 957 7.83 -13.67 -19.90
CA VAL A 957 6.80 -12.91 -20.61
C VAL A 957 5.90 -13.88 -21.38
N VAL A 958 4.68 -14.07 -20.90
CA VAL A 958 3.63 -14.83 -21.60
C VAL A 958 2.52 -13.89 -22.09
N PRO A 959 2.23 -13.85 -23.41
CA PRO A 959 1.36 -12.82 -24.00
C PRO A 959 -0.15 -13.05 -23.77
N LEU A 960 -0.58 -14.26 -23.41
CA LEU A 960 -1.98 -14.62 -23.18
C LEU A 960 -2.17 -15.13 -21.75
N HIS A 961 -3.27 -14.73 -21.11
CA HIS A 961 -3.63 -15.21 -19.76
C HIS A 961 -3.82 -16.73 -19.69
N ALA A 962 -4.29 -17.36 -20.78
CA ALA A 962 -4.40 -18.83 -20.86
C ALA A 962 -3.02 -19.52 -20.84
N ASP A 963 -1.98 -18.87 -21.37
CA ASP A 963 -0.62 -19.41 -21.35
C ASP A 963 0.03 -19.25 -19.98
N VAL A 964 -0.36 -18.24 -19.20
CA VAL A 964 0.00 -18.12 -17.77
C VAL A 964 -0.53 -19.34 -17.01
N MET A 965 -1.82 -19.64 -17.15
CA MET A 965 -2.45 -20.77 -16.46
C MET A 965 -1.84 -22.12 -16.87
N GLY A 966 -1.63 -22.35 -18.17
CA GLY A 966 -1.06 -23.61 -18.60
C GLY A 966 0.43 -23.78 -18.26
N LEU A 967 1.20 -22.69 -18.21
CA LEU A 967 2.58 -22.73 -17.73
C LEU A 967 2.65 -22.98 -16.22
N GLN A 968 1.68 -22.44 -15.48
CA GLN A 968 1.49 -22.72 -14.06
C GLN A 968 1.21 -24.22 -13.82
N ASP A 969 0.26 -24.81 -14.55
CA ASP A 969 -0.05 -26.25 -14.46
C ASP A 969 1.18 -27.14 -14.77
N PHE A 970 1.99 -26.74 -15.76
CA PHE A 970 3.24 -27.41 -16.09
C PHE A 970 4.23 -27.40 -14.92
N LEU A 971 4.43 -26.25 -14.28
CA LEU A 971 5.38 -26.09 -13.18
C LEU A 971 4.89 -26.80 -11.91
N ASP A 972 3.58 -26.79 -11.63
CA ASP A 972 2.98 -27.54 -10.53
C ASP A 972 3.20 -29.05 -10.69
N THR A 973 2.98 -29.57 -11.90
CA THR A 973 3.23 -30.97 -12.21
C THR A 973 4.72 -31.32 -12.07
N ARG A 974 5.62 -30.46 -12.56
CA ARG A 974 7.09 -30.69 -12.50
C ARG A 974 7.70 -30.56 -11.12
N ASN A 975 7.04 -29.84 -10.22
CA ASN A 975 7.33 -29.83 -8.79
C ASN A 975 6.66 -30.99 -8.02
N ALA A 976 5.98 -31.88 -8.74
CA ALA A 976 5.22 -33.01 -8.18
C ALA A 976 4.11 -32.61 -7.21
N TRP A 977 3.46 -31.47 -7.47
CA TRP A 977 2.30 -31.03 -6.71
C TRP A 977 0.96 -31.41 -7.37
N ASP A 978 0.99 -31.74 -8.66
CA ASP A 978 -0.15 -32.32 -9.39
C ASP A 978 0.30 -33.56 -10.17
N GLU A 979 -0.64 -34.46 -10.42
CA GLU A 979 -0.48 -35.68 -11.23
C GLU A 979 -1.05 -35.51 -12.66
N ASP A 980 -1.43 -34.29 -13.04
CA ASP A 980 -1.96 -34.00 -14.36
C ASP A 980 -0.92 -34.26 -15.48
N PRO A 981 -1.38 -34.66 -16.69
CA PRO A 981 -0.49 -34.91 -17.82
C PRO A 981 0.14 -33.60 -18.32
N ILE A 982 1.47 -33.59 -18.43
CA ILE A 982 2.22 -32.45 -18.96
C ILE A 982 1.86 -32.16 -20.42
N ASN A 983 1.45 -30.91 -20.67
CA ASN A 983 1.28 -30.39 -22.02
C ASN A 983 2.62 -29.85 -22.55
N GLY A 984 3.14 -30.47 -23.61
CA GLY A 984 4.44 -30.14 -24.20
C GLY A 984 4.56 -28.71 -24.77
N THR A 985 3.43 -28.01 -24.99
CA THR A 985 3.44 -26.59 -25.36
C THR A 985 4.09 -25.73 -24.27
N TYR A 986 3.73 -25.97 -23.00
CA TYR A 986 4.22 -25.16 -21.89
C TYR A 986 5.64 -25.52 -21.48
N GLU A 987 6.04 -26.78 -21.67
CA GLU A 987 7.45 -27.19 -21.60
C GLU A 987 8.30 -26.40 -22.60
N THR A 988 7.82 -26.25 -23.84
CA THR A 988 8.50 -25.47 -24.88
C THR A 988 8.62 -24.00 -24.48
N ILE A 989 7.54 -23.40 -23.99
CA ILE A 989 7.52 -22.00 -23.52
C ILE A 989 8.52 -21.79 -22.38
N TRP A 990 8.62 -22.74 -21.44
CA TRP A 990 9.58 -22.68 -20.34
C TRP A 990 11.02 -22.64 -20.85
N VAL A 991 11.38 -23.54 -21.77
CA VAL A 991 12.73 -23.61 -22.37
C VAL A 991 13.05 -22.35 -23.19
N GLU A 992 12.09 -21.85 -23.97
CA GLU A 992 12.28 -20.63 -24.77
C GLU A 992 12.46 -19.38 -23.89
N SER A 993 11.80 -19.33 -22.74
CA SER A 993 11.86 -18.19 -21.84
C SER A 993 13.08 -18.21 -20.90
N THR A 994 13.81 -19.33 -20.84
CA THR A 994 14.97 -19.53 -19.96
C THR A 994 16.25 -19.75 -20.76
N LEU A 995 16.45 -20.96 -21.29
CA LEU A 995 17.64 -21.38 -22.04
C LEU A 995 17.89 -20.51 -23.26
N VAL A 996 16.86 -20.30 -24.10
CA VAL A 996 17.02 -19.54 -25.35
C VAL A 996 17.26 -18.06 -25.08
N LYS A 997 16.62 -17.51 -24.04
CA LYS A 997 16.72 -16.10 -23.66
C LYS A 997 18.03 -15.76 -22.96
N ALA A 998 18.68 -16.72 -22.29
CA ALA A 998 19.89 -16.50 -21.49
C ALA A 998 21.01 -15.73 -22.21
N LYS A 999 21.10 -15.82 -23.55
CA LYS A 999 22.10 -15.09 -24.34
C LYS A 999 21.83 -13.58 -24.46
N ASP A 1000 20.56 -13.18 -24.46
CA ASP A 1000 20.10 -11.81 -24.74
C ASP A 1000 19.54 -11.12 -23.48
N ASP A 1001 19.53 -11.81 -22.33
CA ASP A 1001 19.08 -11.23 -21.07
C ASP A 1001 20.10 -10.20 -20.57
N THR A 1002 19.77 -8.91 -20.74
CA THR A 1002 20.63 -7.80 -20.36
C THR A 1002 20.82 -7.69 -18.85
N GLN A 1003 19.85 -8.13 -18.03
CA GLN A 1003 19.97 -8.06 -16.57
C GLN A 1003 20.94 -9.10 -16.00
N LEU A 1004 21.09 -10.23 -16.70
CA LEU A 1004 22.11 -11.24 -16.43
C LEU A 1004 23.44 -10.86 -17.08
N ALA A 1005 23.43 -10.63 -18.39
CA ALA A 1005 24.64 -10.55 -19.19
C ALA A 1005 25.44 -9.24 -19.00
N ASP A 1006 24.86 -8.19 -18.42
CA ASP A 1006 25.58 -6.95 -18.11
C ASP A 1006 26.27 -7.00 -16.72
N LYS A 1007 26.04 -8.08 -15.96
CA LYS A 1007 26.68 -8.32 -14.66
C LYS A 1007 27.87 -9.29 -14.74
N LEU A 1008 28.12 -9.89 -15.91
CA LEU A 1008 29.21 -10.84 -16.13
C LEU A 1008 30.46 -10.12 -16.62
N ASP A 1009 31.63 -10.59 -16.19
CA ASP A 1009 32.94 -10.21 -16.70
C ASP A 1009 33.49 -11.28 -17.67
N GLU A 1010 34.75 -11.11 -18.11
CA GLU A 1010 35.42 -12.07 -18.99
C GLU A 1010 35.57 -13.44 -18.33
N GLY A 1011 35.15 -14.51 -19.01
CA GLY A 1011 35.18 -15.84 -18.41
C GLY A 1011 34.19 -16.81 -19.02
N LEU A 1012 34.03 -17.97 -18.38
CA LEU A 1012 33.05 -18.98 -18.75
C LEU A 1012 32.05 -19.18 -17.60
N TYR A 1013 30.77 -19.02 -17.90
CA TYR A 1013 29.68 -19.11 -16.96
C TYR A 1013 28.76 -20.27 -17.28
N MET A 1014 28.27 -20.97 -16.26
CA MET A 1014 27.26 -22.03 -16.37
C MET A 1014 26.00 -21.63 -15.60
N PHE A 1015 24.85 -21.60 -16.29
CA PHE A 1015 23.56 -21.24 -15.73
C PHE A 1015 22.68 -22.48 -15.66
N PHE A 1016 22.06 -22.74 -14.51
CA PHE A 1016 21.06 -23.77 -14.35
C PHE A 1016 19.70 -23.15 -13.99
N TYR A 1017 18.70 -23.41 -14.82
CA TYR A 1017 17.30 -23.08 -14.58
C TYR A 1017 16.54 -24.35 -14.18
N GLY A 1018 16.26 -24.49 -12.89
CA GLY A 1018 15.37 -25.53 -12.38
C GLY A 1018 13.92 -25.05 -12.32
N VAL A 1019 13.04 -25.85 -11.73
CA VAL A 1019 11.59 -25.52 -11.56
C VAL A 1019 11.25 -25.04 -10.15
N GLU A 1020 12.24 -24.95 -9.26
CA GLU A 1020 12.07 -24.63 -7.86
C GLU A 1020 11.54 -23.20 -7.70
N GLY A 1021 10.43 -23.04 -6.96
CA GLY A 1021 9.83 -21.72 -6.72
C GLY A 1021 9.18 -21.04 -7.93
N ALA A 1022 9.27 -21.64 -9.12
CA ALA A 1022 8.60 -21.15 -10.32
C ALA A 1022 7.11 -21.50 -10.36
N GLY A 1023 6.53 -22.14 -9.33
CA GLY A 1023 5.17 -22.68 -9.43
C GLY A 1023 4.08 -22.02 -8.59
N VAL A 1024 4.24 -20.90 -7.87
CA VAL A 1024 3.14 -20.50 -6.92
C VAL A 1024 3.14 -19.01 -6.57
N GLY A 1025 3.23 -18.18 -7.61
CA GLY A 1025 2.88 -16.76 -7.50
C GLY A 1025 1.45 -16.55 -8.01
N ASN A 1026 0.52 -16.14 -7.14
CA ASN A 1026 -0.88 -15.83 -7.47
C ASN A 1026 -1.03 -14.57 -8.38
N ASP A 1027 -0.31 -14.50 -9.49
CA ASP A 1027 -0.39 -13.38 -10.41
C ASP A 1027 -1.54 -13.57 -11.40
N THR A 1028 -2.61 -12.80 -11.21
CA THR A 1028 -3.75 -12.72 -12.13
C THR A 1028 -3.58 -11.62 -13.18
N THR A 1029 -2.44 -10.93 -13.19
CA THR A 1029 -2.12 -9.87 -14.15
C THR A 1029 -1.56 -10.44 -15.45
N THR A 1030 -1.47 -9.61 -16.49
CA THR A 1030 -0.92 -10.00 -17.81
C THR A 1030 0.61 -10.12 -17.82
N THR A 1031 1.26 -9.90 -16.68
CA THR A 1031 2.68 -10.13 -16.46
C THR A 1031 2.78 -11.26 -15.47
N SER A 1032 3.44 -12.36 -15.83
CA SER A 1032 3.54 -13.50 -14.93
C SER A 1032 4.51 -13.19 -13.78
N ALA A 1033 4.15 -13.50 -12.52
CA ALA A 1033 5.08 -13.48 -11.38
C ALA A 1033 6.11 -14.63 -11.43
N LEU A 1034 6.17 -15.36 -12.54
CA LEU A 1034 7.17 -16.39 -12.82
C LEU A 1034 8.54 -15.73 -13.04
N SER A 1035 9.39 -15.78 -12.02
CA SER A 1035 10.79 -15.35 -12.11
C SER A 1035 11.67 -16.57 -12.35
N ALA A 1036 12.31 -16.62 -13.51
CA ALA A 1036 13.35 -17.60 -13.79
C ALA A 1036 14.66 -17.13 -13.15
N VAL A 1037 14.98 -17.61 -11.95
CA VAL A 1037 16.25 -17.29 -11.28
C VAL A 1037 17.23 -18.43 -11.56
N PRO A 1038 18.28 -18.22 -12.38
CA PRO A 1038 19.29 -19.24 -12.60
C PRO A 1038 20.26 -19.35 -11.43
N PHE A 1039 20.67 -20.58 -11.12
CA PHE A 1039 21.89 -20.84 -10.39
C PHE A 1039 23.10 -20.61 -11.32
N VAL A 1040 23.94 -19.64 -10.99
CA VAL A 1040 25.07 -19.20 -11.80
C VAL A 1040 26.38 -19.69 -11.19
N LEU A 1041 27.23 -20.28 -12.01
CA LEU A 1041 28.61 -20.65 -11.67
C LEU A 1041 29.59 -19.95 -12.62
N HIS A 1042 30.67 -19.41 -12.08
CA HIS A 1042 31.83 -19.00 -12.88
C HIS A 1042 32.88 -20.09 -12.83
N VAL A 1043 33.38 -20.48 -14.00
CA VAL A 1043 34.39 -21.53 -14.14
C VAL A 1043 35.74 -20.94 -13.76
N GLU A 1044 36.45 -21.64 -12.88
CA GLU A 1044 37.77 -21.21 -12.41
C GLU A 1044 38.75 -21.14 -13.59
N GLU A 1045 39.48 -20.03 -13.68
CA GLU A 1045 40.25 -19.67 -14.88
C GLU A 1045 41.28 -20.74 -15.27
N THR A 1046 41.93 -21.40 -14.30
CA THR A 1046 42.91 -22.47 -14.57
C THR A 1046 42.26 -23.79 -15.02
N ARG A 1047 40.97 -23.99 -14.73
CA ARG A 1047 40.17 -25.15 -15.14
C ARG A 1047 39.39 -24.92 -16.44
N LYS A 1048 39.22 -23.66 -16.86
CA LYS A 1048 38.44 -23.25 -18.05
C LYS A 1048 38.69 -24.10 -19.30
N GLY A 1049 39.96 -24.35 -19.66
CA GLY A 1049 40.29 -25.17 -20.83
C GLY A 1049 39.84 -26.63 -20.73
N GLY A 1050 39.94 -27.24 -19.54
CA GLY A 1050 39.47 -28.61 -19.31
C GLY A 1050 37.95 -28.72 -19.33
N VAL A 1051 37.26 -27.73 -18.76
CA VAL A 1051 35.79 -27.64 -18.77
C VAL A 1051 35.27 -27.43 -20.19
N LEU A 1052 35.86 -26.52 -20.98
CA LEU A 1052 35.52 -26.33 -22.39
C LEU A 1052 35.69 -27.61 -23.22
N ALA A 1053 36.78 -28.36 -23.00
CA ALA A 1053 36.99 -29.64 -23.67
C ALA A 1053 35.88 -30.66 -23.36
N LYS A 1054 35.41 -30.72 -22.11
CA LYS A 1054 34.28 -31.58 -21.73
C LYS A 1054 32.97 -31.10 -22.33
N LEU A 1055 32.67 -29.81 -22.27
CA LEU A 1055 31.46 -29.21 -22.84
C LEU A 1055 31.38 -29.41 -24.36
N LYS A 1056 32.52 -29.36 -25.06
CA LYS A 1056 32.62 -29.68 -26.49
C LYS A 1056 32.34 -31.15 -26.77
N LEU A 1057 32.84 -32.06 -25.94
CA LEU A 1057 32.54 -33.49 -26.06
C LEU A 1057 31.05 -33.80 -25.82
N LEU A 1058 30.38 -32.98 -25.00
CA LEU A 1058 28.92 -33.01 -24.81
C LEU A 1058 28.16 -32.25 -25.91
N GLU A 1059 28.87 -31.65 -26.86
CA GLU A 1059 28.33 -30.83 -27.95
C GLU A 1059 27.49 -29.63 -27.48
N LEU A 1060 27.75 -29.14 -26.25
CA LEU A 1060 27.13 -27.93 -25.70
C LEU A 1060 27.82 -26.65 -26.19
N VAL A 1061 29.10 -26.76 -26.55
CA VAL A 1061 29.94 -25.68 -27.08
C VAL A 1061 30.64 -26.19 -28.35
N ASP A 1062 30.72 -25.37 -29.39
CA ASP A 1062 31.45 -25.70 -30.62
C ASP A 1062 32.89 -25.15 -30.64
N GLU A 1063 33.67 -25.52 -31.66
CA GLU A 1063 35.09 -25.14 -31.79
C GLU A 1063 35.28 -23.62 -32.00
N SER A 1064 34.32 -22.94 -32.63
CA SER A 1064 34.35 -21.48 -32.78
C SER A 1064 34.09 -20.79 -31.45
N GLN A 1065 33.11 -21.28 -30.70
CA GLN A 1065 32.75 -20.73 -29.39
C GLN A 1065 33.88 -20.93 -28.38
N GLU A 1066 34.51 -22.11 -28.34
CA GLU A 1066 35.69 -22.37 -27.50
C GLU A 1066 36.82 -21.39 -27.81
N THR A 1067 37.09 -21.15 -29.11
CA THR A 1067 38.14 -20.22 -29.56
C THR A 1067 37.87 -18.78 -29.08
N ASP A 1068 36.63 -18.32 -29.25
CA ASP A 1068 36.22 -16.98 -28.83
C ASP A 1068 36.33 -16.77 -27.31
N ILE A 1069 35.88 -17.77 -26.52
CA ILE A 1069 35.95 -17.73 -25.04
C ILE A 1069 37.41 -17.71 -24.58
N MET A 1070 38.27 -18.53 -25.19
CA MET A 1070 39.70 -18.54 -24.90
C MET A 1070 40.40 -17.23 -25.34
N ALA A 1071 39.79 -16.45 -26.24
CA ALA A 1071 40.26 -15.13 -26.64
C ALA A 1071 39.76 -13.99 -25.73
N GLY A 1072 39.07 -14.30 -24.63
CA GLY A 1072 38.60 -13.32 -23.63
C GLY A 1072 37.15 -12.86 -23.82
N ARG A 1073 36.37 -13.51 -24.70
CA ARG A 1073 34.92 -13.28 -24.77
C ARG A 1073 34.18 -14.03 -23.66
N ILE A 1074 32.98 -13.59 -23.34
CA ILE A 1074 32.17 -14.18 -22.26
C ILE A 1074 31.46 -15.41 -22.80
N GLY A 1075 31.78 -16.58 -22.26
CA GLY A 1075 31.09 -17.83 -22.54
C GLY A 1075 29.94 -18.08 -21.59
N ILE A 1076 28.79 -18.51 -22.10
CA ILE A 1076 27.61 -18.86 -21.28
C ILE A 1076 27.12 -20.24 -21.70
N VAL A 1077 26.93 -21.16 -20.76
CA VAL A 1077 26.25 -22.44 -20.97
C VAL A 1077 24.99 -22.48 -20.12
N ALA A 1078 23.82 -22.41 -20.75
CA ALA A 1078 22.54 -22.50 -20.06
C ALA A 1078 22.01 -23.94 -20.09
N VAL A 1079 21.46 -24.38 -18.96
CA VAL A 1079 20.94 -25.74 -18.73
C VAL A 1079 19.57 -25.64 -18.07
N VAL A 1080 18.60 -26.42 -18.55
CA VAL A 1080 17.23 -26.48 -18.01
C VAL A 1080 16.86 -27.91 -17.68
N SER A 1081 16.26 -28.15 -16.51
CA SER A 1081 15.69 -29.47 -16.16
C SER A 1081 14.42 -29.76 -16.97
N LEU A 1082 14.33 -30.96 -17.56
CA LEU A 1082 13.21 -31.33 -18.43
C LEU A 1082 12.36 -32.48 -17.87
N SER A 1083 12.98 -33.59 -17.45
CA SER A 1083 12.25 -34.77 -16.93
C SER A 1083 13.12 -35.66 -16.04
N SER A 1084 12.50 -36.53 -15.24
CA SER A 1084 13.17 -37.55 -14.42
C SER A 1084 12.82 -38.96 -14.95
N PRO A 1085 13.74 -39.67 -15.64
CA PRO A 1085 13.47 -41.00 -16.20
C PRO A 1085 13.24 -42.11 -15.16
N ASN A 1086 13.64 -41.88 -13.91
CA ASN A 1086 13.48 -42.87 -12.84
C ASN A 1086 12.06 -42.89 -12.26
N ASP A 1087 11.25 -41.85 -12.49
CA ASP A 1087 9.85 -41.79 -12.07
C ASP A 1087 8.96 -42.41 -13.14
N ALA A 1088 8.85 -43.74 -13.10
CA ALA A 1088 7.85 -44.48 -13.88
C ALA A 1088 6.41 -44.30 -13.34
N ALA A 1089 6.24 -43.57 -12.23
CA ALA A 1089 4.97 -43.20 -11.64
C ALA A 1089 4.88 -41.67 -11.56
N VAL A 1090 3.76 -41.14 -12.01
CA VAL A 1090 3.42 -39.73 -11.90
C VAL A 1090 3.34 -39.35 -10.41
N PRO A 1091 3.85 -38.16 -9.98
CA PRO A 1091 4.47 -37.14 -10.79
C PRO A 1091 6.01 -37.13 -10.72
N ALA A 1092 6.65 -36.97 -11.88
CA ALA A 1092 8.10 -36.96 -12.03
C ALA A 1092 8.71 -35.65 -11.50
N ASN A 1093 9.12 -35.66 -10.23
CA ASN A 1093 9.70 -34.51 -9.54
C ASN A 1093 11.09 -34.16 -10.10
N ILE A 1094 11.21 -33.03 -10.79
CA ILE A 1094 12.49 -32.53 -11.32
C ILE A 1094 13.11 -31.41 -10.49
N SER A 1095 12.50 -31.04 -9.36
CA SER A 1095 13.09 -30.09 -8.41
C SER A 1095 14.34 -30.68 -7.72
N LEU A 1096 15.31 -29.81 -7.50
CA LEU A 1096 16.65 -30.06 -6.98
C LEU A 1096 16.91 -29.15 -5.80
N THR A 1097 17.53 -29.73 -4.77
CA THR A 1097 18.19 -28.93 -3.75
C THR A 1097 19.39 -28.19 -4.35
N ALA A 1098 19.81 -27.09 -3.74
CA ALA A 1098 20.98 -26.34 -4.24
C ALA A 1098 22.30 -27.11 -4.28
N GLY A 1099 22.42 -28.16 -3.44
CA GLY A 1099 23.53 -29.11 -3.52
C GLY A 1099 23.47 -29.95 -4.79
N GLU A 1100 22.28 -30.45 -5.13
CA GLU A 1100 22.03 -31.21 -6.37
C GLU A 1100 22.19 -30.34 -7.62
N GLN A 1101 21.78 -29.06 -7.59
CA GLN A 1101 22.03 -28.10 -8.68
C GLN A 1101 23.54 -27.94 -8.96
N LEU A 1102 24.35 -27.75 -7.91
CA LEU A 1102 25.81 -27.66 -8.04
C LEU A 1102 26.43 -28.96 -8.50
N GLU A 1103 25.99 -30.08 -7.95
CA GLU A 1103 26.45 -31.40 -8.37
C GLU A 1103 26.20 -31.62 -9.87
N LEU A 1104 24.99 -31.30 -10.34
CA LEU A 1104 24.61 -31.42 -11.74
C LEU A 1104 25.54 -30.63 -12.65
N LEU A 1105 25.78 -29.35 -12.36
CA LEU A 1105 26.69 -28.52 -13.15
C LEU A 1105 28.14 -29.00 -13.05
N SER A 1106 28.60 -29.49 -11.90
CA SER A 1106 29.95 -30.06 -11.75
C SER A 1106 30.15 -31.30 -12.64
N LYS A 1107 29.11 -32.13 -12.81
CA LYS A 1107 29.18 -33.30 -13.69
C LYS A 1107 29.27 -32.90 -15.15
N LEU A 1108 28.54 -31.86 -15.57
CA LEU A 1108 28.68 -31.27 -16.90
C LEU A 1108 30.07 -30.65 -17.13
N ALA A 1109 30.68 -30.09 -16.08
CA ALA A 1109 32.04 -29.55 -16.12
C ALA A 1109 33.15 -30.63 -16.15
N GLY A 1110 32.80 -31.91 -15.95
CA GLY A 1110 33.73 -33.04 -16.07
C GLY A 1110 34.15 -33.68 -14.75
N ASN A 1111 33.38 -33.48 -13.67
CA ASN A 1111 33.63 -34.14 -12.38
C ASN A 1111 33.50 -35.68 -12.45
N SER A 1112 32.61 -36.21 -13.31
CA SER A 1112 32.49 -37.65 -13.57
C SER A 1112 31.97 -37.93 -14.99
N ASP A 1113 31.94 -39.21 -15.38
CA ASP A 1113 31.34 -39.66 -16.65
C ASP A 1113 29.84 -39.99 -16.52
N ASP A 1114 29.17 -39.49 -15.48
CA ASP A 1114 27.74 -39.71 -15.22
C ASP A 1114 26.80 -38.81 -16.05
N VAL A 1115 27.27 -38.40 -17.23
CA VAL A 1115 26.52 -37.58 -18.19
C VAL A 1115 26.46 -38.33 -19.52
N SER A 1116 25.27 -38.54 -20.05
CA SER A 1116 25.04 -39.27 -21.31
C SER A 1116 24.19 -38.45 -22.28
N PRO A 1117 24.68 -38.14 -23.49
CA PRO A 1117 23.86 -37.54 -24.55
C PRO A 1117 22.75 -38.47 -25.01
N LEU A 1118 21.53 -37.93 -25.12
CA LEU A 1118 20.35 -38.64 -25.62
C LEU A 1118 19.97 -38.23 -27.04
N GLY A 1119 20.25 -36.98 -27.43
CA GLY A 1119 19.94 -36.50 -28.77
C GLY A 1119 20.02 -34.98 -28.93
N ASN A 1120 19.76 -34.54 -30.17
CA ASN A 1120 19.76 -33.14 -30.55
C ASN A 1120 18.33 -32.58 -30.48
N MET A 1121 18.19 -31.39 -29.93
CA MET A 1121 16.95 -30.63 -29.82
C MET A 1121 17.11 -29.26 -30.50
N LYS A 1122 15.99 -28.58 -30.75
CA LYS A 1122 15.98 -27.24 -31.34
C LYS A 1122 14.80 -26.43 -30.80
N TYR A 1123 15.07 -25.27 -30.22
CA TYR A 1123 14.08 -24.34 -29.67
C TYR A 1123 14.34 -22.95 -30.22
N SER A 1124 13.35 -22.31 -30.88
CA SER A 1124 13.49 -20.99 -31.52
C SER A 1124 14.83 -20.77 -32.26
N ASP A 1125 15.19 -21.74 -33.12
CA ASP A 1125 16.44 -21.76 -33.88
C ASP A 1125 17.76 -21.92 -33.11
N VAL A 1126 17.74 -22.05 -31.79
CA VAL A 1126 18.91 -22.40 -30.98
C VAL A 1126 19.12 -23.91 -31.01
N PRO A 1127 20.28 -24.41 -31.52
CA PRO A 1127 20.65 -25.80 -31.37
C PRO A 1127 20.86 -26.15 -29.90
N SER A 1128 20.29 -27.25 -29.43
CA SER A 1128 20.37 -27.67 -28.03
C SER A 1128 20.64 -29.17 -27.90
N LYS A 1129 21.15 -29.60 -26.75
CA LYS A 1129 21.44 -31.01 -26.46
C LYS A 1129 20.58 -31.53 -25.34
N LEU A 1130 19.95 -32.68 -25.56
CA LEU A 1130 19.29 -33.45 -24.51
C LEU A 1130 20.31 -34.39 -23.89
N LEU A 1131 20.51 -34.26 -22.58
CA LEU A 1131 21.49 -35.01 -21.80
C LEU A 1131 20.79 -35.67 -20.62
N THR A 1132 21.18 -36.88 -20.22
CA THR A 1132 20.86 -37.43 -18.91
C THR A 1132 22.04 -37.23 -17.96
N VAL A 1133 21.79 -36.63 -16.80
CA VAL A 1133 22.73 -36.52 -15.69
C VAL A 1133 22.29 -37.45 -14.57
N ILE A 1134 23.20 -38.27 -14.05
CA ILE A 1134 22.95 -39.14 -12.89
C ILE A 1134 23.60 -38.49 -11.68
N LEU A 1135 22.84 -38.15 -10.64
CA LEU A 1135 23.35 -37.60 -9.37
C LEU A 1135 23.88 -38.72 -8.46
N SER A 1136 24.67 -38.37 -7.45
CA SER A 1136 25.32 -39.33 -6.53
C SER A 1136 24.32 -40.09 -5.67
N ASN A 1137 23.12 -39.53 -5.47
CA ASN A 1137 22.00 -40.22 -4.83
C ASN A 1137 21.25 -41.20 -5.76
N GLY A 1138 21.70 -41.35 -7.01
CA GLY A 1138 21.11 -42.23 -8.02
C GLY A 1138 19.94 -41.62 -8.82
N ARG A 1139 19.50 -40.40 -8.50
CA ARG A 1139 18.48 -39.69 -9.29
C ARG A 1139 19.01 -39.43 -10.70
N LYS A 1140 18.17 -39.66 -11.71
CA LYS A 1140 18.45 -39.35 -13.11
C LYS A 1140 17.61 -38.18 -13.54
N LEU A 1141 18.23 -37.20 -14.19
CA LEU A 1141 17.55 -36.04 -14.73
C LEU A 1141 17.93 -35.89 -16.20
N ASN A 1142 16.91 -35.76 -17.03
CA ASN A 1142 17.09 -35.27 -18.39
C ASN A 1142 17.10 -33.74 -18.34
N VAL A 1143 18.15 -33.16 -18.91
CA VAL A 1143 18.33 -31.71 -19.04
C VAL A 1143 18.50 -31.34 -20.51
N VAL A 1144 18.10 -30.12 -20.85
CA VAL A 1144 18.42 -29.50 -22.14
C VAL A 1144 19.47 -28.42 -21.91
N GLY A 1145 20.53 -28.40 -22.71
CA GLY A 1145 21.58 -27.39 -22.62
C GLY A 1145 21.96 -26.76 -23.96
N ALA A 1146 22.46 -25.52 -23.92
CA ALA A 1146 23.03 -24.80 -25.06
C ALA A 1146 24.12 -23.80 -24.62
N GLY A 1147 25.13 -23.61 -25.46
CA GLY A 1147 26.23 -22.67 -25.27
C GLY A 1147 26.14 -21.42 -26.15
N PHE A 1148 26.61 -20.29 -25.62
CA PHE A 1148 26.58 -18.96 -26.21
C PHE A 1148 27.89 -18.20 -25.95
N VAL A 1149 28.16 -17.18 -26.76
CA VAL A 1149 29.31 -16.27 -26.60
C VAL A 1149 28.83 -14.82 -26.77
N LYS A 1150 29.19 -13.94 -25.82
CA LYS A 1150 28.89 -12.50 -25.85
C LYS A 1150 30.12 -11.67 -26.23
#